data_AF-A0A9P6ZI12-F1
#
_entry.id   AF-A0A9P6ZI12-F1
#
_cell.length_a   1.000
_cell.length_b   1.000
_cell.length_c   1.000
_cell.angle_alpha   90.00
_cell.angle_beta   90.00
_cell.angle_gamma   90.00
#
_symmetry.space_group_name_H-M   'P 1'
#
loop_
_entity.id
_entity.type
_entity.pdbx_description
1 polymer ?
#
loop_
_entity_poly.entity_id
_entity_poly.type
_entity_poly.pdbx_seq_one_letter_code
_entity_poly.pdbx_strand_id
1 'polypeptide(L)'
;MQVQQMTARCSSLNFPIVYNDLAHPPATYIGPEYQFRAADGAGNNPDAPNLGKAGTPYARSVQGANPLPRNQMPDAGLVFDTLLRREKFTEHPQGLSALMFSFAALVIHSVFRSDHTPGKQHINMTSGYVDLAPLYGNDQVMQDKVRNKDGRGLLHPDVFAEDRLLFLPPQVGVLLLLFNRNHNYIARRLLEINERGTWKDPTHHHHVSHAQLAQQDEEIFQITRLCNCGWFAAVVFSDYFSAILGLVRKGSSWSLEPFEEIRNDDHTVFERGRGNACSVEFNCLYRWHATTSLEDEEWIALQLKELFPDKNPEDISLKDFYLKEAAITKSEPDLQQWTFGSLQRETEGPNKGSFKDSDLAGWLQGATSHRAASFGARSTPAIMRLHEIMGIEANRAWGVCSLNDFRKFLGLKTYTSFLEWNPNHEVADAAEKLYGHIDNLELYVGLQAEESKPLIEGAGLCPGYTISRAILSDAFALTRGDRFYTQDFTPYNMTAWGFADCQRDPEAYGFGSTLGRLFLRTLPNDYSKDSIYTWFPLVHPESMEKYLKNLGKLDGYDLARPRPSGPTTTVNGYVEVGQVLKSTDKYVSEYVERAAEVVKGKGFFTASANGVEEQKRFISALAPSPEAISAIGKYFNDKTKELIELHSFSLIGKNTRAVNIVRDVLKFVPLHWAATEIAGIPLKTKQHPHGVFTESQLFDMLAEIYQFVFLEVESANYMPMRQRVKEHVQELTHLIKAALGSAGSKLPFAGLIGTMTGFFGKKKNHHEIVKRLFDFGYSTEQVVNSILALLVGATVEMSLALTNVVNLLLHKEYDSEVTIEATKKVDAKDLGSLTAYITEALRIDPPFAGVYRVAKQDETIESLNVKQGQRLFLHIASANMNEDAFPDPRILNATRGRPERYLPKDGCFTVLGDELASTMMAEVLRAVVSLDNVRRGPGQSGKLVRFSDTALPILHYAYLNEKMLHSPWPNSMVVNYDVAK
;
A
#
# COMPACT_ATOMS: atom_id res chain seq x y z
N MET A 1 -24.07 -18.99 57.64
CA MET A 1 -24.90 -17.89 57.09
C MET A 1 -24.09 -16.79 56.38
N GLN A 2 -23.01 -16.26 56.97
CA GLN A 2 -22.16 -15.23 56.31
C GLN A 2 -21.44 -15.71 55.02
N VAL A 3 -20.98 -16.96 54.96
CA VAL A 3 -20.36 -17.53 53.73
C VAL A 3 -21.38 -17.64 52.59
N GLN A 4 -22.63 -18.02 52.86
CA GLN A 4 -23.70 -18.08 51.85
C GLN A 4 -24.09 -16.69 51.33
N GLN A 5 -24.11 -15.66 52.18
CA GLN A 5 -24.37 -14.27 51.75
C GLN A 5 -23.20 -13.67 50.94
N MET A 6 -21.94 -14.00 51.29
CA MET A 6 -20.76 -13.63 50.48
C MET A 6 -20.78 -14.35 49.12
N THR A 7 -21.12 -15.63 49.10
CA THR A 7 -21.21 -16.42 47.87
C THR A 7 -22.33 -15.89 46.97
N ALA A 8 -23.51 -15.58 47.51
CA ALA A 8 -24.63 -15.00 46.76
C ALA A 8 -24.31 -13.60 46.19
N ARG A 9 -23.54 -12.77 46.91
CA ARG A 9 -23.04 -11.49 46.39
C ARG A 9 -22.00 -11.67 45.27
N CYS A 10 -21.07 -12.61 45.40
CA CYS A 10 -20.13 -12.94 44.32
C CYS A 10 -20.83 -13.52 43.09
N SER A 11 -21.85 -14.38 43.27
CA SER A 11 -22.62 -14.94 42.14
C SER A 11 -23.38 -13.85 41.39
N SER A 12 -24.10 -12.97 42.11
CA SER A 12 -24.91 -11.91 41.49
C SER A 12 -24.08 -10.78 40.86
N LEU A 13 -22.88 -10.49 41.37
CA LEU A 13 -21.96 -9.50 40.77
C LEU A 13 -21.26 -10.05 39.52
N ASN A 14 -21.02 -11.37 39.43
CA ASN A 14 -20.29 -11.96 38.31
C ASN A 14 -21.19 -12.39 37.13
N PHE A 15 -22.48 -12.66 37.34
CA PHE A 15 -23.36 -13.08 36.23
C PHE A 15 -23.48 -12.04 35.12
N PRO A 16 -23.68 -10.73 35.38
CA PRO A 16 -23.71 -9.74 34.32
C PRO A 16 -22.37 -9.63 33.58
N ILE A 17 -21.24 -9.79 34.29
CA ILE A 17 -19.90 -9.73 33.69
C ILE A 17 -19.72 -10.89 32.71
N VAL A 18 -19.95 -12.13 33.15
CA VAL A 18 -19.79 -13.33 32.30
C VAL A 18 -20.85 -13.42 31.20
N TYR A 19 -22.06 -12.92 31.43
CA TYR A 19 -23.09 -12.83 30.40
C TYR A 19 -22.73 -11.80 29.31
N ASN A 20 -22.14 -10.68 29.69
CA ASN A 20 -21.71 -9.62 28.77
C ASN A 20 -20.37 -9.90 28.07
N ASP A 21 -19.70 -11.04 28.37
CA ASP A 21 -18.55 -11.51 27.61
C ASP A 21 -18.92 -11.92 26.18
N LEU A 22 -20.20 -12.24 25.94
CA LEU A 22 -20.73 -12.61 24.63
C LEU A 22 -21.75 -11.57 24.13
N ALA A 23 -21.71 -11.29 22.83
CA ALA A 23 -22.69 -10.41 22.19
C ALA A 23 -24.07 -11.09 22.11
N HIS A 24 -25.11 -10.39 22.55
CA HIS A 24 -26.50 -10.83 22.50
C HIS A 24 -27.40 -9.70 21.95
N PRO A 25 -27.87 -9.79 20.69
CA PRO A 25 -27.64 -10.84 19.70
C PRO A 25 -26.18 -10.90 19.17
N PRO A 26 -25.78 -11.98 18.47
CA PRO A 26 -24.45 -12.09 17.87
C PRO A 26 -24.17 -10.93 16.92
N ALA A 27 -22.91 -10.45 16.90
CA ALA A 27 -22.53 -9.28 16.12
C ALA A 27 -22.45 -9.55 14.59
N THR A 28 -22.28 -10.80 14.19
CA THR A 28 -22.26 -11.24 12.77
C THR A 28 -22.56 -12.74 12.68
N TYR A 29 -22.77 -13.23 11.47
CA TYR A 29 -23.04 -14.63 11.14
C TYR A 29 -22.08 -15.14 10.07
N ILE A 30 -21.87 -16.46 10.03
CA ILE A 30 -21.06 -17.11 9.00
C ILE A 30 -21.97 -17.53 7.84
N GLY A 31 -21.67 -17.07 6.64
CA GLY A 31 -22.39 -17.44 5.42
C GLY A 31 -22.09 -16.46 4.27
N PRO A 32 -22.24 -16.88 3.00
CA PRO A 32 -22.01 -16.00 1.84
C PRO A 32 -22.83 -14.70 1.89
N GLU A 33 -24.03 -14.74 2.48
CA GLU A 33 -24.92 -13.60 2.60
C GLU A 33 -24.44 -12.53 3.60
N TYR A 34 -23.55 -12.88 4.54
CA TYR A 34 -23.04 -11.98 5.57
C TYR A 34 -21.59 -11.55 5.34
N GLN A 35 -20.87 -12.26 4.45
CA GLN A 35 -19.44 -12.08 4.21
C GLN A 35 -19.12 -10.75 3.50
N PHE A 36 -20.03 -10.24 2.67
CA PHE A 36 -19.76 -9.12 1.78
C PHE A 36 -20.82 -8.01 1.86
N ARG A 37 -20.44 -6.81 1.45
CA ARG A 37 -21.35 -5.66 1.36
C ARG A 37 -22.37 -5.91 0.24
N ALA A 38 -23.66 -5.84 0.55
CA ALA A 38 -24.70 -5.79 -0.48
C ALA A 38 -24.51 -4.57 -1.40
N ALA A 39 -24.99 -4.64 -2.64
CA ALA A 39 -24.84 -3.55 -3.60
C ALA A 39 -25.56 -2.26 -3.18
N ASP A 40 -26.66 -2.39 -2.42
CA ASP A 40 -27.46 -1.28 -1.89
C ASP A 40 -27.17 -0.95 -0.41
N GLY A 41 -26.15 -1.57 0.18
CA GLY A 41 -25.78 -1.40 1.59
C GLY A 41 -26.69 -2.11 2.59
N ALA A 42 -27.69 -2.90 2.15
CA ALA A 42 -28.52 -3.70 3.05
C ALA A 42 -27.72 -4.76 3.83
N GLY A 43 -28.27 -5.21 4.96
CA GLY A 43 -27.70 -6.31 5.74
C GLY A 43 -26.41 -5.97 6.48
N ASN A 44 -25.98 -4.70 6.51
CA ASN A 44 -24.83 -4.27 7.31
C ASN A 44 -25.07 -4.54 8.80
N ASN A 45 -26.25 -4.16 9.30
CA ASN A 45 -26.74 -4.59 10.61
C ASN A 45 -27.65 -5.83 10.42
N PRO A 46 -27.26 -7.04 10.90
CA PRO A 46 -28.07 -8.24 10.77
C PRO A 46 -29.44 -8.16 11.47
N ASP A 47 -29.55 -7.40 12.56
CA ASP A 47 -30.79 -7.21 13.32
C ASP A 47 -31.74 -6.21 12.64
N ALA A 48 -31.19 -5.30 11.82
CA ALA A 48 -31.93 -4.26 11.11
C ALA A 48 -31.47 -4.14 9.65
N PRO A 49 -31.81 -5.10 8.77
CA PRO A 49 -31.23 -5.20 7.43
C PRO A 49 -31.45 -3.99 6.50
N ASN A 50 -32.48 -3.17 6.76
CA ASN A 50 -32.77 -1.96 5.98
C ASN A 50 -32.09 -0.69 6.53
N LEU A 51 -31.40 -0.77 7.67
CA LEU A 51 -30.73 0.38 8.27
C LEU A 51 -29.60 0.84 7.35
N GLY A 52 -29.65 2.09 6.88
CA GLY A 52 -28.65 2.65 5.98
C GLY A 52 -28.70 2.11 4.55
N LYS A 53 -29.73 1.35 4.18
CA LYS A 53 -29.90 0.85 2.80
C LYS A 53 -30.23 2.01 1.84
N ALA A 54 -29.68 1.99 0.63
CA ALA A 54 -30.02 2.92 -0.43
C ALA A 54 -31.52 2.86 -0.80
N GLY A 55 -32.08 3.99 -1.19
CA GLY A 55 -33.51 4.14 -1.51
C GLY A 55 -34.42 4.21 -0.28
N THR A 56 -33.86 4.48 0.91
CA THR A 56 -34.64 4.66 2.15
C THR A 56 -34.65 6.13 2.61
N PRO A 57 -35.62 6.55 3.44
CA PRO A 57 -35.67 7.92 3.95
C PRO A 57 -34.42 8.31 4.76
N TYR A 58 -34.02 9.58 4.67
CA TYR A 58 -33.08 10.17 5.63
C TYR A 58 -33.61 10.07 7.06
N ALA A 59 -32.69 9.87 8.01
CA ALA A 59 -33.00 9.96 9.43
C ALA A 59 -33.22 11.42 9.87
N ARG A 60 -33.71 11.60 11.09
CA ARG A 60 -33.76 12.89 11.79
C ARG A 60 -33.15 12.72 13.17
N SER A 61 -32.18 13.56 13.49
CA SER A 61 -31.50 13.50 14.79
C SER A 61 -32.07 14.49 15.79
N VAL A 62 -32.65 15.61 15.34
CA VAL A 62 -33.03 16.72 16.22
C VAL A 62 -34.48 17.12 16.04
N GLN A 63 -35.17 17.29 17.17
CA GLN A 63 -36.51 17.87 17.22
C GLN A 63 -36.42 19.39 17.14
N GLY A 64 -37.13 20.01 16.21
CA GLY A 64 -37.32 21.46 16.20
C GLY A 64 -38.30 21.89 17.29
N ALA A 65 -37.91 22.87 18.11
CA ALA A 65 -38.76 23.37 19.19
C ALA A 65 -39.48 24.69 18.83
N ASN A 66 -38.94 25.45 17.87
CA ASN A 66 -39.43 26.79 17.53
C ASN A 66 -40.46 26.76 16.38
N PRO A 67 -41.66 27.35 16.56
CA PRO A 67 -42.69 27.37 15.54
C PRO A 67 -42.41 28.47 14.50
N LEU A 68 -41.63 28.15 13.46
CA LEU A 68 -41.39 29.06 12.32
C LEU A 68 -42.17 28.57 11.08
N PRO A 69 -43.38 29.08 10.81
CA PRO A 69 -44.16 28.61 9.67
C PRO A 69 -43.56 29.11 8.35
N ARG A 70 -43.63 28.27 7.31
CA ARG A 70 -42.98 28.53 6.02
C ARG A 70 -43.38 29.86 5.36
N ASN A 71 -44.61 30.33 5.58
CA ASN A 71 -45.10 31.60 5.04
C ASN A 71 -44.55 32.85 5.77
N GLN A 72 -43.79 32.66 6.85
CA GLN A 72 -43.10 33.73 7.57
C GLN A 72 -41.58 33.68 7.39
N MET A 73 -41.06 32.69 6.65
CA MET A 73 -39.63 32.59 6.36
C MET A 73 -39.21 33.58 5.25
N PRO A 74 -38.00 34.16 5.33
CA PRO A 74 -37.48 35.01 4.27
C PRO A 74 -37.26 34.23 2.97
N ASP A 75 -37.34 34.92 1.83
CA ASP A 75 -37.02 34.33 0.53
C ASP A 75 -35.58 33.77 0.52
N ALA A 76 -35.40 32.56 0.01
CA ALA A 76 -34.09 31.88 0.04
C ALA A 76 -33.04 32.59 -0.83
N GLY A 77 -33.46 33.20 -1.95
CA GLY A 77 -32.58 34.00 -2.80
C GLY A 77 -32.11 35.27 -2.07
N LEU A 78 -33.03 35.97 -1.42
CA LEU A 78 -32.70 37.12 -0.58
C LEU A 78 -31.73 36.75 0.55
N VAL A 79 -31.94 35.61 1.21
CA VAL A 79 -31.04 35.09 2.24
C VAL A 79 -29.64 34.86 1.67
N PHE A 80 -29.53 34.20 0.51
CA PHE A 80 -28.24 33.98 -0.14
C PHE A 80 -27.54 35.30 -0.47
N ASP A 81 -28.22 36.21 -1.16
CA ASP A 81 -27.65 37.47 -1.64
C ASP A 81 -27.23 38.39 -0.47
N THR A 82 -27.83 38.23 0.70
CA THR A 82 -27.56 39.05 1.89
C THR A 82 -26.49 38.44 2.83
N LEU A 83 -26.54 37.12 3.06
CA LEU A 83 -25.76 36.45 4.11
C LEU A 83 -24.69 35.49 3.59
N LEU A 84 -24.83 34.93 2.38
CA LEU A 84 -23.97 33.84 1.90
C LEU A 84 -23.10 34.21 0.71
N ARG A 85 -23.58 35.10 -0.18
CA ARG A 85 -22.90 35.50 -1.41
C ARG A 85 -21.50 36.08 -1.15
N ARG A 86 -20.49 35.56 -1.83
CA ARG A 86 -19.08 35.94 -1.74
C ARG A 86 -18.88 37.41 -2.13
N GLU A 87 -18.36 38.22 -1.22
CA GLU A 87 -17.91 39.58 -1.52
C GLU A 87 -16.49 39.60 -2.12
N LYS A 88 -15.60 38.78 -1.54
CA LYS A 88 -14.21 38.65 -1.96
C LYS A 88 -13.70 37.24 -1.70
N PHE A 89 -12.74 36.80 -2.50
CA PHE A 89 -12.02 35.56 -2.23
C PHE A 89 -11.10 35.75 -1.02
N THR A 90 -11.24 34.90 -0.02
CA THR A 90 -10.37 34.84 1.16
C THR A 90 -9.78 33.45 1.23
N GLU A 91 -8.45 33.36 1.21
CA GLU A 91 -7.74 32.08 1.25
C GLU A 91 -8.03 31.33 2.56
N HIS A 92 -8.11 30.01 2.46
CA HIS A 92 -8.27 29.15 3.62
C HIS A 92 -7.08 29.34 4.61
N PRO A 93 -7.32 29.56 5.91
CA PRO A 93 -6.29 30.01 6.85
C PRO A 93 -5.15 29.00 7.07
N GLN A 94 -5.43 27.68 7.00
CA GLN A 94 -4.36 26.65 7.01
C GLN A 94 -3.56 26.59 5.71
N GLY A 95 -4.07 27.15 4.62
CA GLY A 95 -3.59 26.91 3.27
C GLY A 95 -3.94 25.51 2.76
N LEU A 96 -5.19 25.06 2.95
CA LEU A 96 -5.70 23.85 2.31
C LEU A 96 -5.81 24.06 0.80
N SER A 97 -5.54 23.02 0.03
CA SER A 97 -5.65 23.06 -1.43
C SER A 97 -7.09 22.82 -1.89
N ALA A 98 -7.40 23.14 -3.15
CA ALA A 98 -8.69 22.79 -3.74
C ALA A 98 -8.93 21.27 -3.78
N LEU A 99 -7.85 20.48 -3.87
CA LEU A 99 -7.95 19.02 -3.83
C LEU A 99 -8.50 18.49 -2.49
N MET A 100 -8.26 19.17 -1.37
CA MET A 100 -8.88 18.85 -0.08
C MET A 100 -10.41 18.81 -0.17
N PHE A 101 -11.00 19.83 -0.79
CA PHE A 101 -12.46 19.93 -0.93
C PHE A 101 -12.99 19.08 -2.08
N SER A 102 -12.15 18.74 -3.05
CA SER A 102 -12.46 17.72 -4.06
C SER A 102 -12.56 16.33 -3.44
N PHE A 103 -11.66 15.99 -2.50
CA PHE A 103 -11.76 14.76 -1.71
C PHE A 103 -12.97 14.79 -0.76
N ALA A 104 -13.27 15.94 -0.14
CA ALA A 104 -14.48 16.12 0.66
C ALA A 104 -15.74 15.80 -0.16
N ALA A 105 -15.84 16.29 -1.40
CA ALA A 105 -16.96 15.99 -2.29
C ALA A 105 -17.13 14.48 -2.52
N LEU A 106 -16.04 13.72 -2.66
CA LEU A 106 -16.09 12.27 -2.79
C LEU A 106 -16.65 11.58 -1.52
N VAL A 107 -16.22 12.00 -0.32
CA VAL A 107 -16.76 11.50 0.95
C VAL A 107 -18.26 11.80 1.05
N ILE A 108 -18.67 13.02 0.72
CA ILE A 108 -20.06 13.47 0.79
C ILE A 108 -20.95 12.70 -0.18
N HIS A 109 -20.51 12.53 -1.43
CA HIS A 109 -21.24 11.79 -2.45
C HIS A 109 -21.32 10.29 -2.15
N SER A 110 -20.49 9.77 -1.23
CA SER A 110 -20.57 8.38 -0.79
C SER A 110 -21.73 8.09 0.16
N VAL A 111 -22.31 9.11 0.80
CA VAL A 111 -23.34 8.92 1.83
C VAL A 111 -24.59 9.80 1.62
N PHE A 112 -24.56 10.69 0.64
CA PHE A 112 -25.69 11.57 0.29
C PHE A 112 -26.02 11.59 -1.21
N ARG A 113 -27.25 11.18 -1.55
CA ARG A 113 -27.85 11.30 -2.88
C ARG A 113 -29.36 11.50 -2.76
N SER A 114 -29.82 12.73 -2.62
CA SER A 114 -31.26 13.01 -2.51
C SER A 114 -32.00 12.75 -3.83
N ASP A 115 -33.18 12.12 -3.77
CA ASP A 115 -34.04 11.93 -4.94
C ASP A 115 -34.71 13.24 -5.36
N HIS A 116 -34.46 13.71 -6.58
CA HIS A 116 -35.06 14.94 -7.11
C HIS A 116 -36.48 14.74 -7.68
N THR A 117 -37.01 13.52 -7.68
CA THR A 117 -38.40 13.24 -8.07
C THR A 117 -39.37 13.98 -7.14
N PRO A 118 -40.36 14.73 -7.67
CA PRO A 118 -41.33 15.44 -6.85
C PRO A 118 -42.00 14.52 -5.81
N GLY A 119 -41.90 14.89 -4.52
CA GLY A 119 -42.47 14.15 -3.39
C GLY A 119 -41.52 13.13 -2.75
N LYS A 120 -40.35 12.88 -3.34
CA LYS A 120 -39.36 11.90 -2.85
C LYS A 120 -38.08 12.51 -2.30
N GLN A 121 -38.00 13.83 -2.16
CA GLN A 121 -36.78 14.52 -1.72
C GLN A 121 -36.25 14.07 -0.35
N HIS A 122 -37.07 13.40 0.46
CA HIS A 122 -36.67 12.82 1.75
C HIS A 122 -35.95 11.46 1.62
N ILE A 123 -35.86 10.88 0.42
CA ILE A 123 -35.21 9.59 0.15
C ILE A 123 -33.73 9.80 -0.16
N ASN A 124 -32.87 9.04 0.52
CA ASN A 124 -31.47 8.89 0.17
C ASN A 124 -31.29 7.73 -0.81
N MET A 125 -30.87 8.02 -2.03
CA MET A 125 -30.64 7.05 -3.11
C MET A 125 -29.27 6.36 -3.01
N THR A 126 -28.44 6.73 -2.04
CA THR A 126 -27.19 6.02 -1.71
C THR A 126 -27.28 5.42 -0.31
N SER A 127 -26.34 4.52 0.01
CA SER A 127 -26.30 3.88 1.33
C SER A 127 -25.85 4.89 2.39
N GLY A 128 -26.15 4.61 3.65
CA GLY A 128 -25.69 5.36 4.81
C GLY A 128 -24.27 4.99 5.26
N TYR A 129 -23.50 4.31 4.41
CA TYR A 129 -22.21 3.71 4.75
C TYR A 129 -21.10 4.29 3.89
N VAL A 130 -19.89 4.34 4.43
CA VAL A 130 -18.69 4.76 3.69
C VAL A 130 -18.19 3.57 2.86
N ASP A 131 -18.92 3.20 1.81
CA ASP A 131 -18.73 1.93 1.08
C ASP A 131 -18.27 2.10 -0.38
N LEU A 132 -17.74 3.29 -0.71
CA LEU A 132 -17.35 3.69 -2.07
C LEU A 132 -18.50 3.51 -3.09
N ALA A 133 -19.76 3.68 -2.69
CA ALA A 133 -20.91 3.69 -3.59
C ALA A 133 -20.72 4.54 -4.87
N PRO A 134 -19.98 5.68 -4.88
CA PRO A 134 -19.77 6.42 -6.12
C PRO A 134 -19.02 5.62 -7.19
N LEU A 135 -18.14 4.71 -6.77
CA LEU A 135 -17.43 3.79 -7.67
C LEU A 135 -18.30 2.59 -8.04
N TYR A 136 -18.92 1.95 -7.03
CA TYR A 136 -19.55 0.63 -7.18
C TYR A 136 -21.05 0.66 -7.49
N GLY A 137 -21.71 1.80 -7.37
CA GLY A 137 -23.16 1.94 -7.54
C GLY A 137 -23.95 1.73 -6.25
N ASN A 138 -25.24 2.03 -6.31
CA ASN A 138 -26.18 2.03 -5.19
C ASN A 138 -27.17 0.85 -5.22
N ASP A 139 -27.08 -0.01 -6.24
CA ASP A 139 -27.88 -1.21 -6.41
C ASP A 139 -27.14 -2.21 -7.30
N GLN A 140 -27.67 -3.43 -7.42
CA GLN A 140 -27.05 -4.50 -8.20
C GLN A 140 -26.95 -4.16 -9.69
N VAL A 141 -27.91 -3.41 -10.24
CA VAL A 141 -27.93 -3.05 -11.67
C VAL A 141 -26.79 -2.09 -11.99
N MET A 142 -26.59 -1.06 -11.16
CA MET A 142 -25.47 -0.14 -11.29
C MET A 142 -24.13 -0.84 -11.08
N GLN A 143 -24.05 -1.71 -10.06
CA GLN A 143 -22.85 -2.48 -9.78
C GLN A 143 -22.47 -3.40 -10.93
N ASP A 144 -23.46 -4.01 -11.58
CA ASP A 144 -23.23 -4.87 -12.73
C ASP A 144 -22.72 -4.10 -13.95
N LYS A 145 -23.13 -2.85 -14.14
CA LYS A 145 -22.69 -2.01 -15.28
C LYS A 145 -21.22 -1.61 -15.20
N VAL A 146 -20.65 -1.46 -14.01
CA VAL A 146 -19.24 -1.06 -13.84
C VAL A 146 -18.27 -2.25 -13.93
N ARG A 147 -18.78 -3.49 -13.86
CA ARG A 147 -17.97 -4.72 -13.80
C ARG A 147 -17.72 -5.34 -15.17
N ASN A 148 -16.49 -5.82 -15.37
CA ASN A 148 -16.11 -6.54 -16.59
C ASN A 148 -16.65 -7.98 -16.66
N LYS A 149 -16.87 -8.62 -15.49
CA LYS A 149 -17.42 -9.99 -15.35
C LYS A 149 -16.70 -11.07 -16.16
N ASP A 150 -15.38 -11.00 -16.25
CA ASP A 150 -14.55 -11.93 -17.02
C ASP A 150 -13.93 -13.07 -16.19
N GLY A 151 -14.33 -13.21 -14.92
CA GLY A 151 -13.78 -14.21 -14.01
C GLY A 151 -12.64 -13.69 -13.12
N ARG A 152 -12.22 -12.43 -13.31
CA ARG A 152 -11.13 -11.82 -12.55
C ARG A 152 -11.61 -10.79 -11.53
N GLY A 153 -12.92 -10.53 -11.45
CA GLY A 153 -13.51 -9.58 -10.51
C GLY A 153 -13.14 -8.12 -10.80
N LEU A 154 -12.79 -7.80 -12.06
CA LEU A 154 -12.34 -6.46 -12.48
C LEU A 154 -13.51 -5.50 -12.74
N LEU A 155 -13.26 -4.22 -12.55
CA LEU A 155 -14.05 -3.12 -13.11
C LEU A 155 -13.59 -2.79 -14.53
N HIS A 156 -14.47 -2.21 -15.33
CA HIS A 156 -14.07 -1.56 -16.58
C HIS A 156 -13.04 -0.45 -16.29
N PRO A 157 -12.00 -0.28 -17.15
CA PRO A 157 -10.97 0.73 -16.95
C PRO A 157 -11.55 2.13 -16.86
N ASP A 158 -11.18 2.85 -15.79
CA ASP A 158 -11.53 4.25 -15.57
C ASP A 158 -13.04 4.56 -15.75
N VAL A 159 -13.87 3.75 -15.08
CA VAL A 159 -15.32 3.87 -15.01
C VAL A 159 -15.77 3.99 -13.54
N PHE A 160 -16.85 4.72 -13.29
CA PHE A 160 -17.52 4.80 -12.00
C PHE A 160 -19.05 4.90 -12.20
N ALA A 161 -19.81 4.73 -11.11
CA ALA A 161 -21.28 4.69 -11.16
C ALA A 161 -21.96 6.05 -10.91
N GLU A 162 -21.28 6.99 -10.24
CA GLU A 162 -21.85 8.30 -9.85
C GLU A 162 -21.78 9.34 -10.98
N ASP A 163 -22.85 9.39 -11.78
CA ASP A 163 -23.13 10.37 -12.83
C ASP A 163 -22.95 11.85 -12.42
N ARG A 164 -23.32 12.24 -11.19
CA ARG A 164 -23.23 13.65 -10.76
C ARG A 164 -21.80 14.18 -10.76
N LEU A 165 -20.78 13.32 -10.65
CA LEU A 165 -19.38 13.76 -10.68
C LEU A 165 -18.96 14.31 -12.04
N LEU A 166 -19.69 13.99 -13.12
CA LEU A 166 -19.44 14.55 -14.46
C LEU A 166 -19.68 16.07 -14.51
N PHE A 167 -20.45 16.60 -13.55
CA PHE A 167 -20.79 18.02 -13.44
C PHE A 167 -20.06 18.72 -12.29
N LEU A 168 -19.12 18.05 -11.64
CA LEU A 168 -18.24 18.62 -10.63
C LEU A 168 -16.84 18.90 -11.22
N PRO A 169 -16.03 19.78 -10.58
CA PRO A 169 -14.65 19.98 -10.99
C PRO A 169 -13.92 18.65 -11.23
N PRO A 170 -13.17 18.50 -12.35
CA PRO A 170 -12.76 17.18 -12.86
C PRO A 170 -11.95 16.36 -11.86
N GLN A 171 -11.15 17.01 -11.01
CA GLN A 171 -10.33 16.34 -10.01
C GLN A 171 -11.13 15.45 -9.04
N VAL A 172 -12.43 15.70 -8.83
CA VAL A 172 -13.31 14.83 -8.03
C VAL A 172 -13.49 13.48 -8.72
N GLY A 173 -13.82 13.49 -10.01
CA GLY A 173 -13.91 12.29 -10.84
C GLY A 173 -12.56 11.59 -10.96
N VAL A 174 -11.46 12.35 -11.15
CA VAL A 174 -10.11 11.77 -11.26
C VAL A 174 -9.70 11.02 -9.98
N LEU A 175 -9.98 11.56 -8.78
CA LEU A 175 -9.73 10.83 -7.53
C LEU A 175 -10.45 9.49 -7.49
N LEU A 176 -11.70 9.45 -7.96
CA LEU A 176 -12.48 8.21 -8.02
C LEU A 176 -11.92 7.20 -9.04
N LEU A 177 -11.38 7.68 -10.16
CA LEU A 177 -10.66 6.83 -11.12
C LEU A 177 -9.45 6.13 -10.49
N LEU A 178 -8.74 6.78 -9.55
CA LEU A 178 -7.64 6.12 -8.85
C LEU A 178 -8.13 4.95 -7.99
N PHE A 179 -9.30 5.05 -7.37
CA PHE A 179 -9.91 3.93 -6.66
C PHE A 179 -10.41 2.83 -7.61
N ASN A 180 -10.83 3.15 -8.84
CA ASN A 180 -11.08 2.15 -9.89
C ASN A 180 -9.79 1.38 -10.21
N ARG A 181 -8.69 2.10 -10.48
CA ARG A 181 -7.39 1.50 -10.78
C ARG A 181 -6.86 0.66 -9.63
N ASN A 182 -7.02 1.12 -8.40
CA ASN A 182 -6.64 0.37 -7.20
C ASN A 182 -7.47 -0.91 -7.03
N HIS A 183 -8.78 -0.88 -7.29
CA HIS A 183 -9.60 -2.09 -7.32
C HIS A 183 -9.05 -3.10 -8.34
N ASN A 184 -8.78 -2.65 -9.57
CA ASN A 184 -8.25 -3.53 -10.61
C ASN A 184 -6.85 -4.07 -10.28
N TYR A 185 -6.01 -3.30 -9.57
CA TYR A 185 -4.73 -3.79 -9.04
C TYR A 185 -4.93 -4.88 -7.98
N ILE A 186 -5.80 -4.63 -6.99
CA ILE A 186 -6.09 -5.57 -5.90
C ILE A 186 -6.69 -6.88 -6.43
N ALA A 187 -7.66 -6.81 -7.35
CA ALA A 187 -8.30 -8.00 -7.93
C ALA A 187 -7.27 -8.90 -8.66
N ARG A 188 -6.36 -8.29 -9.42
CA ARG A 188 -5.24 -9.01 -10.05
C ARG A 188 -4.36 -9.68 -8.99
N ARG A 189 -3.92 -8.91 -7.98
CA ARG A 189 -3.09 -9.45 -6.89
C ARG A 189 -3.74 -10.62 -6.15
N LEU A 190 -5.04 -10.52 -5.84
CA LEU A 190 -5.78 -11.61 -5.20
C LEU A 190 -5.75 -12.87 -6.06
N LEU A 191 -5.98 -12.74 -7.37
CA LEU A 191 -5.94 -13.87 -8.30
C LEU A 191 -4.52 -14.45 -8.45
N GLU A 192 -3.47 -13.61 -8.47
CA GLU A 192 -2.08 -14.08 -8.59
C GLU A 192 -1.60 -14.77 -7.31
N ILE A 193 -1.94 -14.23 -6.14
CA ILE A 193 -1.61 -14.83 -4.84
C ILE A 193 -2.41 -16.11 -4.62
N ASN A 194 -3.71 -16.08 -4.95
CA ASN A 194 -4.66 -17.18 -4.82
C ASN A 194 -4.49 -17.94 -3.49
N GLU A 195 -4.54 -17.21 -2.37
CA GLU A 195 -4.20 -17.70 -1.03
C GLU A 195 -4.92 -19.01 -0.67
N ARG A 196 -6.18 -19.14 -1.11
CA ARG A 196 -7.04 -20.30 -0.85
C ARG A 196 -6.86 -21.43 -1.88
N GLY A 197 -6.21 -21.17 -3.01
CA GLY A 197 -6.03 -22.13 -4.10
C GLY A 197 -7.32 -22.52 -4.82
N THR A 198 -8.38 -21.73 -4.69
CA THR A 198 -9.72 -22.02 -5.22
C THR A 198 -9.96 -21.39 -6.59
N TRP A 199 -9.18 -20.37 -6.96
CA TRP A 199 -9.35 -19.65 -8.21
C TRP A 199 -8.46 -20.19 -9.33
N LYS A 200 -8.88 -19.95 -10.57
CA LYS A 200 -8.15 -20.31 -11.79
C LYS A 200 -8.08 -19.09 -12.70
N ASP A 201 -6.89 -18.79 -13.19
CA ASP A 201 -6.69 -17.72 -14.16
C ASP A 201 -7.38 -18.08 -15.51
N PRO A 202 -8.39 -17.31 -15.97
CA PRO A 202 -9.09 -17.59 -17.21
C PRO A 202 -8.20 -17.48 -18.46
N THR A 203 -7.06 -16.80 -18.39
CA THR A 203 -6.11 -16.68 -19.52
C THR A 203 -5.32 -17.97 -19.77
N HIS A 204 -5.15 -18.80 -18.74
CA HIS A 204 -4.35 -20.03 -18.78
C HIS A 204 -5.19 -21.31 -18.67
N HIS A 205 -6.46 -21.20 -18.28
CA HIS A 205 -7.35 -22.35 -18.04
C HIS A 205 -8.61 -22.29 -18.89
N HIS A 206 -8.53 -22.75 -20.15
CA HIS A 206 -9.64 -22.71 -21.12
C HIS A 206 -10.81 -23.68 -20.80
N HIS A 207 -10.72 -24.51 -19.76
CA HIS A 207 -11.72 -25.52 -19.39
C HIS A 207 -12.55 -25.16 -18.15
N VAL A 208 -12.56 -23.91 -17.71
CA VAL A 208 -13.41 -23.46 -16.59
C VAL A 208 -14.84 -23.21 -17.08
N SER A 209 -15.85 -23.76 -16.40
CA SER A 209 -17.25 -23.53 -16.78
C SER A 209 -17.68 -22.09 -16.54
N HIS A 210 -18.65 -21.60 -17.32
CA HIS A 210 -19.22 -20.26 -17.15
C HIS A 210 -19.74 -20.00 -15.72
N ALA A 211 -20.36 -21.00 -15.09
CA ALA A 211 -20.85 -20.89 -13.72
C ALA A 211 -19.71 -20.73 -12.70
N GLN A 212 -18.61 -21.46 -12.87
CA GLN A 212 -17.42 -21.33 -12.02
C GLN A 212 -16.75 -19.96 -12.21
N LEU A 213 -16.63 -19.48 -13.46
CA LEU A 213 -16.09 -18.15 -13.74
C LEU A 213 -16.95 -17.04 -13.12
N ALA A 214 -18.27 -17.14 -13.20
CA ALA A 214 -19.18 -16.17 -12.59
C ALA A 214 -19.07 -16.17 -11.05
N GLN A 215 -18.98 -17.35 -10.42
CA GLN A 215 -18.80 -17.45 -8.98
C GLN A 215 -17.45 -16.88 -8.52
N GLN A 216 -16.38 -17.21 -9.24
CA GLN A 216 -15.04 -16.67 -8.99
C GLN A 216 -15.00 -15.16 -9.17
N ASP A 217 -15.61 -14.63 -10.24
CA ASP A 217 -15.69 -13.20 -10.49
C ASP A 217 -16.36 -12.47 -9.32
N GLU A 218 -17.48 -13.01 -8.84
CA GLU A 218 -18.20 -12.46 -7.69
C GLU A 218 -17.35 -12.48 -6.43
N GLU A 219 -16.71 -13.61 -6.11
CA GLU A 219 -15.89 -13.73 -4.90
C GLU A 219 -14.70 -12.76 -4.94
N ILE A 220 -13.95 -12.72 -6.05
CA ILE A 220 -12.80 -11.82 -6.19
C ILE A 220 -13.27 -10.36 -6.16
N PHE A 221 -14.35 -10.02 -6.87
CA PHE A 221 -14.90 -8.66 -6.88
C PHE A 221 -15.27 -8.19 -5.47
N GLN A 222 -15.99 -9.01 -4.69
CA GLN A 222 -16.44 -8.60 -3.37
C GLN A 222 -15.31 -8.49 -2.36
N ILE A 223 -14.34 -9.42 -2.38
CA ILE A 223 -13.11 -9.30 -1.56
C ILE A 223 -12.36 -8.02 -1.94
N THR A 224 -12.19 -7.76 -3.24
CA THR A 224 -11.54 -6.55 -3.74
C THR A 224 -12.27 -5.28 -3.30
N ARG A 225 -13.61 -5.28 -3.34
CA ARG A 225 -14.45 -4.17 -2.86
C ARG A 225 -14.22 -3.91 -1.37
N LEU A 226 -14.18 -4.94 -0.53
CA LEU A 226 -13.86 -4.78 0.91
C LEU A 226 -12.47 -4.14 1.11
N CYS A 227 -11.44 -4.65 0.43
CA CYS A 227 -10.08 -4.11 0.52
C CYS A 227 -10.01 -2.64 0.05
N ASN A 228 -10.67 -2.32 -1.07
CA ASN A 228 -10.64 -0.96 -1.61
C ASN A 228 -11.43 0.04 -0.73
N CYS A 229 -12.52 -0.40 -0.08
CA CYS A 229 -13.18 0.38 0.96
C CYS A 229 -12.26 0.60 2.17
N GLY A 230 -11.49 -0.43 2.57
CA GLY A 230 -10.42 -0.29 3.58
C GLY A 230 -9.39 0.77 3.20
N TRP A 231 -8.94 0.79 1.94
CA TRP A 231 -8.07 1.85 1.41
C TRP A 231 -8.70 3.24 1.49
N PHE A 232 -9.97 3.38 1.10
CA PHE A 232 -10.67 4.66 1.18
C PHE A 232 -10.79 5.15 2.62
N ALA A 233 -11.16 4.28 3.55
CA ALA A 233 -11.17 4.59 4.98
C ALA A 233 -9.78 5.00 5.47
N ALA A 234 -8.72 4.27 5.10
CA ALA A 234 -7.35 4.60 5.47
C ALA A 234 -6.96 6.00 4.99
N VAL A 235 -7.26 6.39 3.74
CA VAL A 235 -7.04 7.75 3.24
C VAL A 235 -7.85 8.79 4.03
N VAL A 236 -9.12 8.50 4.32
CA VAL A 236 -9.98 9.39 5.13
C VAL A 236 -9.32 9.68 6.47
N PHE A 237 -8.79 8.67 7.15
CA PHE A 237 -8.20 8.83 8.49
C PHE A 237 -6.76 9.36 8.48
N SER A 238 -5.91 8.94 7.54
CA SER A 238 -4.50 9.31 7.55
C SER A 238 -4.21 10.65 6.88
N ASP A 239 -5.00 11.04 5.88
CA ASP A 239 -4.78 12.24 5.08
C ASP A 239 -5.86 13.29 5.33
N TYR A 240 -7.12 12.95 5.07
CA TYR A 240 -8.24 13.89 5.10
C TYR A 240 -8.52 14.41 6.52
N PHE A 241 -8.66 13.52 7.52
CA PHE A 241 -8.81 13.93 8.92
C PHE A 241 -7.57 14.62 9.47
N SER A 242 -6.37 14.19 9.06
CA SER A 242 -5.12 14.87 9.42
C SER A 242 -5.08 16.31 8.92
N ALA A 243 -5.63 16.58 7.73
CA ALA A 243 -5.81 17.93 7.23
C ALA A 243 -6.87 18.70 8.03
N ILE A 244 -8.03 18.09 8.34
CA ILE A 244 -9.12 18.69 9.13
C ILE A 244 -8.69 19.09 10.53
N LEU A 245 -7.87 18.27 11.19
CA LEU A 245 -7.37 18.52 12.54
C LEU A 245 -6.08 19.35 12.54
N GLY A 246 -5.49 19.57 11.35
CA GLY A 246 -4.27 20.34 11.18
C GLY A 246 -3.00 19.61 11.63
N LEU A 247 -3.01 18.28 11.72
CA LEU A 247 -1.91 17.46 12.26
C LEU A 247 -0.66 17.47 11.37
N VAL A 248 -0.86 17.58 10.06
CA VAL A 248 0.23 17.64 9.07
C VAL A 248 1.19 18.80 9.37
N ARG A 249 0.69 19.95 9.82
CA ARG A 249 1.52 21.12 10.18
C ARG A 249 2.42 20.87 11.40
N LYS A 250 2.07 19.86 12.22
CA LYS A 250 2.80 19.44 13.41
C LYS A 250 3.70 18.22 13.15
N GLY A 251 3.69 17.68 11.93
CA GLY A 251 4.44 16.47 11.59
C GLY A 251 3.95 15.23 12.32
N SER A 252 2.67 15.20 12.72
CA SER A 252 2.06 14.10 13.47
C SER A 252 1.35 13.11 12.55
N SER A 253 1.61 11.81 12.75
CA SER A 253 0.91 10.70 12.09
C SER A 253 -0.22 10.11 12.95
N TRP A 254 -0.58 10.79 14.05
CA TRP A 254 -1.73 10.40 14.88
C TRP A 254 -3.01 10.46 14.05
N SER A 255 -3.92 9.52 14.28
CA SER A 255 -5.24 9.52 13.67
C SER A 255 -6.29 8.98 14.65
N LEU A 256 -7.56 9.20 14.32
CA LEU A 256 -8.69 8.61 15.03
C LEU A 256 -8.74 7.10 14.76
N GLU A 257 -8.99 6.32 15.81
CA GLU A 257 -9.10 4.85 15.72
C GLU A 257 -10.50 4.40 16.18
N PRO A 258 -11.55 4.66 15.37
CA PRO A 258 -12.95 4.36 15.74
C PRO A 258 -13.29 2.86 15.67
N PHE A 259 -12.38 2.04 15.14
CA PHE A 259 -12.62 0.64 14.79
C PHE A 259 -12.36 -0.34 15.95
N GLU A 260 -11.47 0.03 16.87
CA GLU A 260 -11.02 -0.87 17.93
C GLU A 260 -12.13 -1.22 18.93
N GLU A 261 -11.96 -2.38 19.57
CA GLU A 261 -12.79 -2.75 20.72
C GLU A 261 -12.39 -1.85 21.89
N ILE A 262 -13.35 -1.11 22.42
CA ILE A 262 -13.13 -0.24 23.58
C ILE A 262 -13.83 -0.91 24.75
N ARG A 263 -13.04 -1.36 25.72
CA ARG A 263 -13.52 -1.94 26.96
C ARG A 263 -13.56 -0.88 28.04
N ASN A 264 -14.75 -0.62 28.57
CA ASN A 264 -14.97 0.31 29.67
C ASN A 264 -14.44 -0.27 31.00
N ASP A 265 -14.30 0.60 32.00
CA ASP A 265 -13.84 0.21 33.34
C ASP A 265 -14.75 -0.83 34.02
N ASP A 266 -16.03 -0.88 33.64
CA ASP A 266 -17.01 -1.87 34.11
C ASP A 266 -17.00 -3.17 33.29
N HIS A 267 -15.98 -3.36 32.45
CA HIS A 267 -15.79 -4.46 31.50
C HIS A 267 -16.80 -4.55 30.36
N THR A 268 -17.79 -3.64 30.28
CA THR A 268 -18.66 -3.57 29.11
C THR A 268 -17.88 -3.12 27.88
N VAL A 269 -18.29 -3.61 26.71
CA VAL A 269 -17.71 -3.19 25.43
C VAL A 269 -18.55 -2.07 24.86
N PHE A 270 -17.93 -0.93 24.54
CA PHE A 270 -18.61 0.16 23.85
C PHE A 270 -19.02 -0.30 22.44
N GLU A 271 -20.30 -0.14 22.11
CA GLU A 271 -20.90 -0.73 20.90
C GLU A 271 -20.19 -0.32 19.60
N ARG A 272 -20.16 -1.25 18.63
CA ARG A 272 -19.66 -1.05 17.27
C ARG A 272 -20.38 -1.99 16.30
N GLY A 273 -20.42 -1.67 15.01
CA GLY A 273 -21.07 -2.49 13.98
C GLY A 273 -22.61 -2.51 14.08
N ARG A 274 -23.24 -1.45 14.60
CA ARG A 274 -24.70 -1.36 14.81
C ARG A 274 -25.46 -0.69 13.65
N GLY A 275 -24.78 -0.46 12.53
CA GLY A 275 -25.31 0.22 11.35
C GLY A 275 -25.32 1.75 11.49
N ASN A 276 -25.66 2.43 10.40
CA ASN A 276 -25.80 3.89 10.35
C ASN A 276 -26.93 4.30 9.39
N ALA A 277 -27.58 5.43 9.64
CA ALA A 277 -28.47 6.08 8.69
C ALA A 277 -28.24 7.59 8.72
N CYS A 278 -27.85 8.16 7.59
CA CYS A 278 -27.56 9.58 7.48
C CYS A 278 -28.80 10.43 7.76
N SER A 279 -28.65 11.49 8.55
CA SER A 279 -29.75 12.39 8.87
C SER A 279 -29.82 13.59 7.92
N VAL A 280 -30.98 14.24 7.88
CA VAL A 280 -31.14 15.51 7.18
C VAL A 280 -30.24 16.61 7.77
N GLU A 281 -30.01 16.64 9.09
CA GLU A 281 -29.11 17.63 9.71
C GLU A 281 -27.65 17.44 9.25
N PHE A 282 -27.19 16.19 9.16
CA PHE A 282 -25.86 15.89 8.64
C PHE A 282 -25.76 16.17 7.14
N ASN A 283 -26.82 15.98 6.35
CA ASN A 283 -26.81 16.43 4.93
C ASN A 283 -26.50 17.93 4.81
N CYS A 284 -27.02 18.75 5.71
CA CYS A 284 -26.81 20.20 5.73
C CYS A 284 -25.40 20.58 6.18
N LEU A 285 -24.87 19.83 7.16
CA LEU A 285 -23.54 20.01 7.71
C LEU A 285 -22.44 19.99 6.64
N TYR A 286 -22.59 19.16 5.61
CA TYR A 286 -21.58 18.92 4.58
C TYR A 286 -21.66 19.87 3.36
N ARG A 287 -22.44 20.94 3.40
CA ARG A 287 -22.62 21.86 2.26
C ARG A 287 -21.54 22.94 2.21
N TRP A 288 -20.29 22.54 1.95
CA TRP A 288 -19.11 23.41 2.10
C TRP A 288 -18.77 24.26 0.87
N HIS A 289 -19.77 24.76 0.14
CA HIS A 289 -19.55 25.50 -1.11
C HIS A 289 -18.81 26.83 -0.94
N ALA A 290 -18.73 27.37 0.28
CA ALA A 290 -17.90 28.53 0.61
C ALA A 290 -16.41 28.33 0.27
N THR A 291 -15.94 27.08 0.28
CA THR A 291 -14.52 26.72 0.17
C THR A 291 -14.02 26.56 -1.27
N THR A 292 -14.91 26.69 -2.25
CA THR A 292 -14.59 26.59 -3.69
C THR A 292 -13.48 27.56 -4.08
N SER A 293 -12.45 27.04 -4.77
CA SER A 293 -11.32 27.81 -5.30
C SER A 293 -11.75 28.76 -6.43
N LEU A 294 -10.88 29.69 -6.83
CA LEU A 294 -11.17 30.57 -7.97
C LEU A 294 -11.24 29.77 -9.28
N GLU A 295 -10.35 28.80 -9.42
CA GLU A 295 -10.25 27.96 -10.62
C GLU A 295 -11.46 27.03 -10.76
N ASP A 296 -11.96 26.47 -9.63
CA ASP A 296 -13.18 25.67 -9.64
C ASP A 296 -14.42 26.56 -9.90
N GLU A 297 -14.45 27.78 -9.36
CA GLU A 297 -15.51 28.75 -9.64
C GLU A 297 -15.58 29.11 -11.14
N GLU A 298 -14.43 29.35 -11.77
CA GLU A 298 -14.32 29.58 -13.21
C GLU A 298 -14.77 28.37 -14.03
N TRP A 299 -14.35 27.17 -13.62
CA TRP A 299 -14.76 25.93 -14.29
C TRP A 299 -16.28 25.73 -14.23
N ILE A 300 -16.90 25.93 -13.07
CA ILE A 300 -18.36 25.81 -12.91
C ILE A 300 -19.07 26.85 -13.79
N ALA A 301 -18.54 28.08 -13.87
CA ALA A 301 -19.12 29.12 -14.72
C ALA A 301 -19.09 28.75 -16.21
N LEU A 302 -17.99 28.15 -16.68
CA LEU A 302 -17.89 27.65 -18.06
C LEU A 302 -18.89 26.54 -18.34
N GLN A 303 -19.02 25.57 -17.43
CA GLN A 303 -19.98 24.48 -17.58
C GLN A 303 -21.43 24.95 -17.60
N LEU A 304 -21.81 25.88 -16.71
CA LEU A 304 -23.16 26.44 -16.73
C LEU A 304 -23.44 27.21 -18.03
N LYS A 305 -22.44 27.90 -18.58
CA LYS A 305 -22.56 28.57 -19.88
C LYS A 305 -22.73 27.59 -21.04
N GLU A 306 -22.08 26.43 -21.01
CA GLU A 306 -22.28 25.37 -22.01
C GLU A 306 -23.68 24.74 -21.90
N LEU A 307 -24.15 24.51 -20.67
CA LEU A 307 -25.48 23.92 -20.43
C LEU A 307 -26.62 24.88 -20.73
N PHE A 308 -26.43 26.18 -20.46
CA PHE A 308 -27.42 27.25 -20.58
C PHE A 308 -26.84 28.46 -21.34
N PRO A 309 -26.57 28.35 -22.66
CA PRO A 309 -25.87 29.39 -23.42
C PRO A 309 -26.63 30.73 -23.49
N ASP A 310 -27.95 30.70 -23.38
CA ASP A 310 -28.83 31.87 -23.50
C ASP A 310 -29.21 32.50 -22.14
N LYS A 311 -28.64 32.01 -21.03
CA LYS A 311 -28.95 32.51 -19.68
C LYS A 311 -27.68 32.87 -18.93
N ASN A 312 -27.75 33.94 -18.14
CA ASN A 312 -26.72 34.14 -17.13
C ASN A 312 -26.87 33.05 -16.07
N PRO A 313 -25.76 32.50 -15.54
CA PRO A 313 -25.81 31.45 -14.53
C PRO A 313 -26.64 31.80 -13.28
N GLU A 314 -26.67 33.08 -12.89
CA GLU A 314 -27.42 33.55 -11.72
C GLU A 314 -28.93 33.64 -11.94
N ASP A 315 -29.38 33.67 -13.20
CA ASP A 315 -30.78 33.76 -13.61
C ASP A 315 -31.41 32.38 -13.87
N ILE A 316 -30.65 31.30 -13.69
CA ILE A 316 -31.13 29.92 -13.87
C ILE A 316 -32.12 29.57 -12.75
N SER A 317 -33.36 29.25 -13.11
CA SER A 317 -34.37 28.82 -12.15
C SER A 317 -34.31 27.31 -11.85
N LEU A 318 -34.87 26.89 -10.72
CA LEU A 318 -35.03 25.47 -10.37
C LEU A 318 -35.71 24.66 -11.48
N LYS A 319 -36.72 25.26 -12.14
CA LYS A 319 -37.43 24.62 -13.24
C LYS A 319 -36.52 24.40 -14.45
N ASP A 320 -35.68 25.38 -14.79
CA ASP A 320 -34.71 25.26 -15.88
C ASP A 320 -33.72 24.12 -15.62
N PHE A 321 -33.22 24.06 -14.38
CA PHE A 321 -32.30 23.03 -13.93
C PHE A 321 -32.91 21.62 -14.06
N TYR A 322 -34.08 21.38 -13.47
CA TYR A 322 -34.73 20.06 -13.52
C TYR A 322 -35.10 19.63 -14.95
N LEU A 323 -35.48 20.57 -15.82
CA LEU A 323 -35.75 20.27 -17.24
C LEU A 323 -34.47 19.87 -17.97
N LYS A 324 -33.34 20.54 -17.69
CA LYS A 324 -32.04 20.22 -18.29
C LYS A 324 -31.50 18.89 -17.77
N GLU A 325 -31.57 18.66 -16.46
CA GLU A 325 -31.21 17.39 -15.82
C GLU A 325 -31.96 16.22 -16.46
N ALA A 326 -33.30 16.31 -16.54
CA ALA A 326 -34.14 15.27 -17.15
C ALA A 326 -33.86 15.05 -18.65
N ALA A 327 -33.38 16.06 -19.37
CA ALA A 327 -32.98 15.94 -20.77
C ALA A 327 -31.64 15.20 -20.91
N ILE A 328 -30.66 15.54 -20.08
CA ILE A 328 -29.32 14.93 -20.06
C ILE A 328 -29.41 13.45 -19.71
N THR A 329 -30.16 13.09 -18.65
CA THR A 329 -30.33 11.70 -18.20
C THR A 329 -30.91 10.79 -19.29
N LYS A 330 -31.74 11.32 -20.20
CA LYS A 330 -32.31 10.54 -21.31
C LYS A 330 -31.33 10.29 -22.45
N SER A 331 -30.32 11.13 -22.59
CA SER A 331 -29.33 11.09 -23.67
C SER A 331 -27.98 10.54 -23.24
N GLU A 332 -27.87 10.06 -22.00
CA GLU A 332 -26.59 9.70 -21.40
C GLU A 332 -25.97 8.48 -22.12
N PRO A 333 -24.73 8.61 -22.63
CA PRO A 333 -24.06 7.50 -23.27
C PRO A 333 -23.70 6.41 -22.25
N ASP A 334 -23.28 5.23 -22.75
CA ASP A 334 -22.78 4.17 -21.89
C ASP A 334 -21.64 4.69 -21.01
N LEU A 335 -21.56 4.23 -19.76
CA LEU A 335 -20.57 4.72 -18.80
C LEU A 335 -19.11 4.52 -19.26
N GLN A 336 -18.84 3.53 -20.13
CA GLN A 336 -17.52 3.33 -20.75
C GLN A 336 -17.15 4.43 -21.76
N GLN A 337 -18.11 5.25 -22.16
CA GLN A 337 -17.94 6.36 -23.10
C GLN A 337 -17.92 7.72 -22.39
N TRP A 338 -18.18 7.78 -21.09
CA TRP A 338 -18.15 9.03 -20.34
C TRP A 338 -16.77 9.70 -20.41
N THR A 339 -16.79 11.01 -20.65
CA THR A 339 -15.62 11.90 -20.61
C THR A 339 -15.99 13.14 -19.80
N PHE A 340 -15.00 13.79 -19.20
CA PHE A 340 -15.18 14.99 -18.38
C PHE A 340 -13.87 15.78 -18.32
N GLY A 341 -13.93 17.08 -18.02
CA GLY A 341 -12.73 17.89 -17.80
C GLY A 341 -11.72 17.87 -18.95
N SER A 342 -12.19 17.89 -20.20
CA SER A 342 -11.40 17.74 -21.44
C SER A 342 -10.65 16.40 -21.62
N LEU A 343 -10.76 15.47 -20.67
CA LEU A 343 -10.10 14.17 -20.72
C LEU A 343 -10.62 13.32 -21.88
N GLN A 344 -9.71 12.65 -22.59
CA GLN A 344 -10.02 11.76 -23.69
C GLN A 344 -9.58 10.34 -23.35
N ARG A 345 -10.42 9.36 -23.70
CA ARG A 345 -10.10 7.94 -23.53
C ARG A 345 -9.15 7.47 -24.62
N GLU A 346 -8.21 6.60 -24.26
CA GLU A 346 -7.36 5.92 -25.23
C GLU A 346 -8.19 4.95 -26.08
N THR A 347 -8.08 5.05 -27.40
CA THR A 347 -8.89 4.26 -28.35
C THR A 347 -8.21 2.96 -28.79
N GLU A 348 -6.90 2.86 -28.62
CA GLU A 348 -6.05 1.77 -29.10
C GLU A 348 -4.98 1.40 -28.05
N GLY A 349 -4.26 0.30 -28.27
CA GLY A 349 -3.15 -0.13 -27.41
C GLY A 349 -3.60 -0.84 -26.12
N PRO A 350 -2.63 -1.13 -25.22
CA PRO A 350 -2.89 -1.88 -23.98
C PRO A 350 -3.76 -1.12 -22.96
N ASN A 351 -3.85 0.20 -23.09
CA ASN A 351 -4.59 1.09 -22.22
C ASN A 351 -5.98 1.47 -22.77
N LYS A 352 -6.44 0.80 -23.84
CA LYS A 352 -7.73 1.08 -24.47
C LYS A 352 -8.87 1.19 -23.44
N GLY A 353 -9.62 2.28 -23.51
CA GLY A 353 -10.73 2.60 -22.63
C GLY A 353 -10.34 3.38 -21.37
N SER A 354 -9.05 3.44 -20.99
CA SER A 354 -8.57 4.27 -19.88
C SER A 354 -8.24 5.70 -20.32
N PHE A 355 -8.02 6.60 -19.35
CA PHE A 355 -7.47 7.93 -19.59
C PHE A 355 -5.95 7.92 -19.41
N LYS A 356 -5.28 8.82 -20.11
CA LYS A 356 -3.82 8.97 -20.02
C LYS A 356 -3.39 9.45 -18.62
N ASP A 357 -2.45 8.75 -18.02
CA ASP A 357 -1.95 8.99 -16.65
C ASP A 357 -1.53 10.45 -16.41
N SER A 358 -0.79 11.04 -17.36
CA SER A 358 -0.29 12.42 -17.26
C SER A 358 -1.41 13.46 -17.19
N ASP A 359 -2.55 13.18 -17.81
CA ASP A 359 -3.67 14.12 -17.86
C ASP A 359 -4.44 14.06 -16.53
N LEU A 360 -4.61 12.85 -15.99
CA LEU A 360 -5.15 12.63 -14.63
C LEU A 360 -4.26 13.29 -13.57
N ALA A 361 -2.95 13.04 -13.61
CA ALA A 361 -1.99 13.66 -12.71
C ALA A 361 -1.98 15.18 -12.84
N GLY A 362 -2.10 15.70 -14.06
CA GLY A 362 -2.20 17.13 -14.35
C GLY A 362 -3.33 17.82 -13.59
N TRP A 363 -4.53 17.23 -13.59
CA TRP A 363 -5.69 17.74 -12.82
C TRP A 363 -5.46 17.71 -11.32
N LEU A 364 -4.94 16.61 -10.77
CA LEU A 364 -4.70 16.46 -9.33
C LEU A 364 -3.61 17.42 -8.81
N GLN A 365 -2.49 17.54 -9.55
CA GLN A 365 -1.41 18.46 -9.21
C GLN A 365 -1.85 19.93 -9.39
N GLY A 366 -2.73 20.22 -10.36
CA GLY A 366 -3.38 21.52 -10.51
C GLY A 366 -4.21 21.86 -9.28
N ALA A 367 -5.15 21.01 -8.90
CA ALA A 367 -5.97 21.18 -7.71
C ALA A 367 -5.16 21.25 -6.39
N THR A 368 -4.00 20.60 -6.33
CA THR A 368 -3.03 20.75 -5.22
C THR A 368 -2.44 22.16 -5.17
N SER A 369 -2.21 22.78 -6.34
CA SER A 369 -1.65 24.13 -6.49
C SER A 369 -2.70 25.24 -6.41
N HIS A 370 -3.99 24.91 -6.42
CA HIS A 370 -5.07 25.89 -6.25
C HIS A 370 -5.40 26.06 -4.77
N ARG A 371 -5.65 27.29 -4.36
CA ARG A 371 -5.98 27.62 -2.96
C ARG A 371 -7.47 27.46 -2.75
N ALA A 372 -7.85 26.74 -1.69
CA ALA A 372 -9.23 26.74 -1.25
C ALA A 372 -9.59 28.07 -0.58
N ALA A 373 -10.88 28.41 -0.61
CA ALA A 373 -11.41 29.54 0.13
C ALA A 373 -11.72 29.18 1.60
N SER A 374 -11.80 30.20 2.46
CA SER A 374 -12.23 30.05 3.85
C SER A 374 -13.74 29.83 3.98
N PHE A 375 -14.16 29.18 5.07
CA PHE A 375 -15.55 29.21 5.52
C PHE A 375 -15.98 30.61 5.98
N GLY A 376 -17.29 30.81 6.11
CA GLY A 376 -17.89 31.96 6.79
C GLY A 376 -19.02 32.63 6.01
N ALA A 377 -19.64 33.61 6.66
CA ALA A 377 -20.65 34.46 6.02
C ALA A 377 -20.07 35.18 4.80
N ARG A 378 -20.92 35.45 3.80
CA ARG A 378 -20.58 36.16 2.56
C ARG A 378 -19.31 35.60 1.88
N SER A 379 -19.19 34.27 1.83
CA SER A 379 -18.03 33.55 1.29
C SER A 379 -18.36 32.55 0.18
N THR A 380 -19.64 32.24 -0.08
CA THR A 380 -20.08 31.29 -1.11
C THR A 380 -20.11 31.94 -2.50
N PRO A 381 -19.42 31.39 -3.52
CA PRO A 381 -19.42 31.93 -4.87
C PRO A 381 -20.81 32.27 -5.40
N ALA A 382 -20.94 33.37 -6.13
CA ALA A 382 -22.21 33.75 -6.75
C ALA A 382 -22.77 32.66 -7.68
N ILE A 383 -21.87 31.93 -8.35
CA ILE A 383 -22.23 30.82 -9.25
C ILE A 383 -22.96 29.67 -8.53
N MET A 384 -22.83 29.58 -7.21
CA MET A 384 -23.47 28.55 -6.39
C MET A 384 -24.87 28.94 -5.89
N ARG A 385 -25.36 30.14 -6.25
CA ARG A 385 -26.66 30.69 -5.79
C ARG A 385 -27.82 29.69 -5.90
N LEU A 386 -27.96 29.02 -7.05
CA LEU A 386 -29.01 28.03 -7.27
C LEU A 386 -28.92 26.86 -6.28
N HIS A 387 -27.71 26.33 -6.06
CA HIS A 387 -27.46 25.18 -5.17
C HIS A 387 -27.76 25.53 -3.71
N GLU A 388 -27.43 26.74 -3.28
CA GLU A 388 -27.74 27.22 -1.92
C GLU A 388 -29.25 27.38 -1.71
N ILE A 389 -29.96 27.96 -2.70
CA ILE A 389 -31.43 28.07 -2.66
C ILE A 389 -32.07 26.67 -2.59
N MET A 390 -31.60 25.72 -3.40
CA MET A 390 -32.05 24.32 -3.33
C MET A 390 -31.84 23.72 -1.94
N GLY A 391 -30.67 23.96 -1.33
CA GLY A 391 -30.35 23.49 0.01
C GLY A 391 -31.29 24.05 1.08
N ILE A 392 -31.52 25.36 1.07
CA ILE A 392 -32.42 26.06 2.01
C ILE A 392 -33.86 25.54 1.84
N GLU A 393 -34.37 25.47 0.62
CA GLU A 393 -35.75 25.03 0.37
C GLU A 393 -35.97 23.54 0.70
N ALA A 394 -34.97 22.68 0.47
CA ALA A 394 -35.02 21.28 0.88
C ALA A 394 -35.09 21.15 2.42
N ASN A 395 -34.29 21.94 3.15
CA ASN A 395 -34.31 21.99 4.61
C ASN A 395 -35.68 22.38 5.17
N ARG A 396 -36.29 23.42 4.58
CA ARG A 396 -37.63 23.88 4.93
C ARG A 396 -38.68 22.82 4.65
N ALA A 397 -38.59 22.14 3.50
CA ALA A 397 -39.51 21.08 3.13
C ALA A 397 -39.41 19.85 4.06
N TRP A 398 -38.20 19.51 4.51
CA TRP A 398 -37.99 18.47 5.52
C TRP A 398 -38.35 18.92 6.94
N GLY A 399 -38.51 20.22 7.19
CA GLY A 399 -38.74 20.75 8.54
C GLY A 399 -37.54 20.53 9.46
N VAL A 400 -36.34 20.81 8.97
CA VAL A 400 -35.09 20.74 9.76
C VAL A 400 -35.14 21.74 10.93
N CYS A 401 -34.48 21.41 12.04
CA CYS A 401 -34.45 22.23 13.26
C CYS A 401 -33.74 23.60 13.06
N SER A 402 -33.82 24.48 14.06
CA SER A 402 -33.05 25.73 14.10
C SER A 402 -31.58 25.49 14.44
N LEU A 403 -30.72 26.49 14.22
CA LEU A 403 -29.32 26.42 14.65
C LEU A 403 -29.19 26.19 16.16
N ASN A 404 -30.00 26.88 16.97
CA ASN A 404 -29.94 26.75 18.43
C ASN A 404 -30.45 25.39 18.93
N ASP A 405 -31.46 24.80 18.28
CA ASP A 405 -31.89 23.43 18.58
C ASP A 405 -30.74 22.44 18.33
N PHE A 406 -30.06 22.57 17.20
CA PHE A 406 -28.93 21.70 16.84
C PHE A 406 -27.73 21.88 17.79
N ARG A 407 -27.40 23.13 18.14
CA ARG A 407 -26.35 23.43 19.13
C ARG A 407 -26.66 22.80 20.48
N LYS A 408 -27.89 22.94 20.97
CA LYS A 408 -28.35 22.32 22.22
C LYS A 408 -28.24 20.80 22.17
N PHE A 409 -28.64 20.19 21.05
CA PHE A 409 -28.50 18.75 20.82
C PHE A 409 -27.04 18.27 20.92
N LEU A 410 -26.09 19.05 20.38
CA LEU A 410 -24.65 18.76 20.47
C LEU A 410 -24.00 19.11 21.82
N GLY A 411 -24.77 19.63 22.78
CA GLY A 411 -24.26 20.11 24.07
C GLY A 411 -23.49 21.43 23.98
N LEU A 412 -23.65 22.20 22.90
CA LEU A 412 -23.06 23.52 22.73
C LEU A 412 -23.95 24.61 23.35
N LYS A 413 -23.33 25.73 23.74
CA LYS A 413 -24.06 26.93 24.21
C LYS A 413 -24.93 27.49 23.08
N THR A 414 -26.23 27.66 23.30
CA THR A 414 -27.11 28.35 22.35
C THR A 414 -26.75 29.84 22.25
N TYR A 415 -26.87 30.41 21.06
CA TYR A 415 -26.66 31.85 20.86
C TYR A 415 -27.83 32.65 21.43
N THR A 416 -27.52 33.78 22.07
CA THR A 416 -28.49 34.68 22.69
C THR A 416 -28.80 35.91 21.83
N SER A 417 -27.98 36.17 20.81
CA SER A 417 -28.17 37.24 19.82
C SER A 417 -27.48 36.90 18.50
N PHE A 418 -27.87 37.58 17.41
CA PHE A 418 -27.19 37.44 16.11
C PHE A 418 -25.73 37.89 16.15
N LEU A 419 -25.39 38.88 16.98
CA LEU A 419 -24.00 39.34 17.14
C LEU A 419 -23.11 38.31 17.85
N GLU A 420 -23.70 37.47 18.72
CA GLU A 420 -22.98 36.34 19.31
C GLU A 420 -22.75 35.21 18.29
N TRP A 421 -23.66 35.03 17.34
CA TRP A 421 -23.54 34.04 16.26
C TRP A 421 -22.51 34.44 15.20
N ASN A 422 -22.50 35.73 14.83
CA ASN A 422 -21.53 36.29 13.91
C ASN A 422 -21.09 37.69 14.38
N PRO A 423 -19.79 37.91 14.66
CA PRO A 423 -19.32 39.19 15.18
C PRO A 423 -19.30 40.32 14.14
N ASN A 424 -19.52 40.03 12.85
CA ASN A 424 -19.69 41.07 11.84
C ASN A 424 -21.06 41.73 11.99
N HIS A 425 -21.05 42.98 12.47
CA HIS A 425 -22.26 43.77 12.71
C HIS A 425 -23.20 43.86 11.50
N GLU A 426 -22.69 43.96 10.27
CA GLU A 426 -23.54 44.02 9.07
C GLU A 426 -24.26 42.70 8.80
N VAL A 427 -23.57 41.57 9.02
CA VAL A 427 -24.15 40.23 8.83
C VAL A 427 -25.18 39.95 9.93
N ALA A 428 -24.84 40.26 11.19
CA ALA A 428 -25.73 40.06 12.32
C ALA A 428 -27.01 40.91 12.21
N ASP A 429 -26.88 42.21 11.90
CA ASP A 429 -28.02 43.12 11.71
C ASP A 429 -28.91 42.70 10.53
N ALA A 430 -28.30 42.26 9.43
CA ALA A 430 -29.06 41.74 8.29
C ALA A 430 -29.82 40.45 8.64
N ALA A 431 -29.19 39.52 9.36
CA ALA A 431 -29.84 38.29 9.81
C ALA A 431 -30.97 38.58 10.82
N GLU A 432 -30.78 39.55 11.73
CA GLU A 432 -31.81 39.98 12.67
C GLU A 432 -33.03 40.57 11.93
N LYS A 433 -32.82 41.39 10.90
CA LYS A 433 -33.91 41.92 10.07
C LYS A 433 -34.65 40.84 9.28
N LEU A 434 -33.96 39.77 8.88
CA LEU A 434 -34.56 38.66 8.13
C LEU A 434 -35.32 37.67 9.03
N TYR A 435 -34.80 37.37 10.21
CA TYR A 435 -35.30 36.29 11.09
C TYR A 435 -35.99 36.78 12.37
N GLY A 436 -35.79 38.04 12.75
CA GLY A 436 -36.38 38.70 13.93
C GLY A 436 -35.79 38.26 15.27
N HIS A 437 -35.61 36.96 15.48
CA HIS A 437 -35.09 36.39 16.72
C HIS A 437 -34.07 35.27 16.43
N ILE A 438 -33.01 35.16 17.24
CA ILE A 438 -31.90 34.21 17.01
C ILE A 438 -32.36 32.75 16.96
N ASP A 439 -33.39 32.40 17.74
CA ASP A 439 -33.99 31.05 17.74
C ASP A 439 -34.75 30.69 16.45
N ASN A 440 -35.01 31.67 15.59
CA ASN A 440 -35.62 31.47 14.28
C ASN A 440 -34.57 31.23 13.17
N LEU A 441 -33.28 31.36 13.47
CA LEU A 441 -32.22 31.15 12.49
C LEU A 441 -32.19 29.68 12.06
N GLU A 442 -32.45 29.46 10.78
CA GLU A 442 -32.51 28.13 10.17
C GLU A 442 -31.13 27.43 10.23
N LEU A 443 -31.12 26.11 10.40
CA LEU A 443 -29.86 25.36 10.53
C LEU A 443 -28.92 25.58 9.34
N TYR A 444 -29.41 25.47 8.10
CA TYR A 444 -28.58 25.60 6.90
C TYR A 444 -27.79 26.92 6.89
N VAL A 445 -28.50 28.04 6.98
CA VAL A 445 -27.92 29.39 6.96
C VAL A 445 -27.07 29.64 8.19
N GLY A 446 -27.56 29.20 9.35
CA GLY A 446 -26.86 29.31 10.61
C GLY A 446 -25.50 28.61 10.61
N LEU A 447 -25.38 27.46 9.96
CA LEU A 447 -24.10 26.74 9.80
C LEU A 447 -23.15 27.45 8.83
N GLN A 448 -23.65 27.86 7.64
CA GLN A 448 -22.79 28.43 6.60
C GLN A 448 -22.26 29.82 6.95
N ALA A 449 -23.03 30.62 7.70
CA ALA A 449 -22.67 31.98 8.08
C ALA A 449 -22.24 32.14 9.56
N GLU A 450 -22.05 31.05 10.30
CA GLU A 450 -21.48 31.10 11.65
C GLU A 450 -20.05 31.69 11.65
N GLU A 451 -19.66 32.35 12.76
CA GLU A 451 -18.27 32.72 12.98
C GLU A 451 -17.34 31.51 12.79
N SER A 452 -16.40 31.64 11.86
CA SER A 452 -15.42 30.60 11.57
C SER A 452 -14.34 30.53 12.64
N LYS A 453 -13.97 29.32 13.04
CA LYS A 453 -12.89 29.11 14.00
C LYS A 453 -11.56 29.64 13.46
N PRO A 454 -10.75 30.30 14.30
CA PRO A 454 -9.39 30.64 13.91
C PRO A 454 -8.53 29.38 13.78
N LEU A 455 -7.41 29.53 13.08
CA LEU A 455 -6.41 28.48 12.93
C LEU A 455 -5.70 28.21 14.27
N ILE A 456 -6.12 27.15 14.97
CA ILE A 456 -5.55 26.75 16.26
C ILE A 456 -5.27 25.23 16.28
N GLU A 457 -4.71 24.74 17.39
CA GLU A 457 -4.46 23.31 17.57
C GLU A 457 -5.76 22.51 17.55
N GLY A 458 -5.77 21.38 16.81
CA GLY A 458 -6.96 20.55 16.60
C GLY A 458 -8.03 21.16 15.67
N ALA A 459 -7.81 22.37 15.14
CA ALA A 459 -8.72 23.05 14.22
C ALA A 459 -8.00 23.42 12.92
N GLY A 460 -7.93 22.46 12.00
CA GLY A 460 -7.34 22.64 10.70
C GLY A 460 -8.29 23.15 9.62
N LEU A 461 -9.47 22.53 9.53
CA LEU A 461 -10.53 22.89 8.58
C LEU A 461 -11.11 24.29 8.82
N CYS A 462 -10.97 24.83 10.04
CA CYS A 462 -11.44 26.16 10.42
C CYS A 462 -12.91 26.50 10.03
N PRO A 463 -13.90 25.60 10.19
CA PRO A 463 -15.30 25.94 9.92
C PRO A 463 -15.93 26.66 11.13
N GLY A 464 -17.23 26.92 11.08
CA GLY A 464 -18.02 27.34 12.25
C GLY A 464 -17.90 26.38 13.44
N TYR A 465 -18.08 26.88 14.66
CA TYR A 465 -17.98 26.08 15.89
C TYR A 465 -18.92 24.89 15.92
N THR A 466 -20.15 25.07 15.41
CA THR A 466 -21.16 24.02 15.33
C THR A 466 -20.74 22.94 14.34
N ILE A 467 -20.24 23.36 13.15
CA ILE A 467 -19.75 22.43 12.13
C ILE A 467 -18.58 21.60 12.69
N SER A 468 -17.61 22.26 13.30
CA SER A 468 -16.42 21.63 13.87
C SER A 468 -16.75 20.54 14.91
N ARG A 469 -17.77 20.76 15.75
CA ARG A 469 -18.20 19.77 16.75
C ARG A 469 -18.93 18.58 16.12
N ALA A 470 -19.81 18.84 15.16
CA ALA A 470 -20.71 17.84 14.59
C ALA A 470 -19.99 16.86 13.66
N ILE A 471 -19.03 17.33 12.83
CA ILE A 471 -18.30 16.47 11.87
C ILE A 471 -17.62 15.30 12.60
N LEU A 472 -16.99 15.55 13.75
CA LEU A 472 -16.31 14.49 14.50
C LEU A 472 -17.28 13.42 15.03
N SER A 473 -18.47 13.83 15.47
CA SER A 473 -19.49 12.89 15.94
C SER A 473 -20.02 12.02 14.79
N ASP A 474 -20.27 12.63 13.62
CA ASP A 474 -20.77 11.93 12.43
C ASP A 474 -19.75 10.94 11.87
N ALA A 475 -18.50 11.38 11.72
CA ALA A 475 -17.41 10.54 11.23
C ALA A 475 -17.23 9.29 12.08
N PHE A 476 -17.32 9.44 13.40
CA PHE A 476 -17.24 8.33 14.34
C PHE A 476 -18.43 7.39 14.21
N ALA A 477 -19.65 7.92 14.08
CA ALA A 477 -20.86 7.11 13.87
C ALA A 477 -20.83 6.32 12.56
N LEU A 478 -20.45 6.97 11.45
CA LEU A 478 -20.35 6.38 10.11
C LEU A 478 -19.41 5.17 10.07
N THR A 479 -18.27 5.27 10.75
CA THR A 479 -17.18 4.29 10.63
C THR A 479 -17.22 3.23 11.72
N ARG A 480 -17.52 3.61 12.97
CA ARG A 480 -17.72 2.64 14.07
C ARG A 480 -19.03 1.88 13.92
N GLY A 481 -20.05 2.49 13.34
CA GLY A 481 -21.34 1.84 13.08
C GLY A 481 -21.27 0.76 12.02
N ASP A 482 -20.27 0.78 11.12
CA ASP A 482 -20.17 -0.15 10.01
C ASP A 482 -19.55 -1.50 10.45
N ARG A 483 -20.29 -2.59 10.24
CA ARG A 483 -19.83 -3.95 10.53
C ARG A 483 -18.57 -4.34 9.75
N PHE A 484 -18.44 -3.86 8.52
CA PHE A 484 -17.31 -4.19 7.63
C PHE A 484 -16.07 -3.33 7.87
N TYR A 485 -16.11 -2.37 8.79
CA TYR A 485 -14.92 -1.71 9.35
C TYR A 485 -14.60 -2.18 10.77
N THR A 486 -15.39 -3.12 11.30
CA THR A 486 -15.28 -3.57 12.69
C THR A 486 -15.26 -5.09 12.77
N GLN A 487 -16.43 -5.73 12.88
CA GLN A 487 -16.54 -7.16 13.16
C GLN A 487 -16.14 -8.04 11.97
N ASP A 488 -16.48 -7.62 10.74
CA ASP A 488 -16.21 -8.39 9.52
C ASP A 488 -14.97 -7.91 8.75
N PHE A 489 -14.25 -6.93 9.29
CA PHE A 489 -12.95 -6.48 8.78
C PHE A 489 -11.87 -7.47 9.25
N THR A 490 -11.79 -8.63 8.58
CA THR A 490 -10.95 -9.76 9.01
C THR A 490 -10.06 -10.28 7.89
N PRO A 491 -8.88 -10.86 8.22
CA PRO A 491 -8.05 -11.58 7.25
C PRO A 491 -8.78 -12.70 6.51
N TYR A 492 -9.81 -13.31 7.13
CA TYR A 492 -10.58 -14.33 6.44
C TYR A 492 -11.43 -13.69 5.33
N ASN A 493 -12.26 -12.70 5.63
CA ASN A 493 -13.16 -12.09 4.63
C ASN A 493 -12.41 -11.36 3.52
N MET A 494 -11.23 -10.84 3.81
CA MET A 494 -10.45 -9.97 2.90
C MET A 494 -9.24 -10.66 2.26
N THR A 495 -8.97 -11.93 2.61
CA THR A 495 -7.65 -12.60 2.51
C THR A 495 -6.61 -11.95 3.42
N ALA A 496 -5.58 -12.70 3.80
CA ALA A 496 -4.56 -12.19 4.69
C ALA A 496 -3.72 -11.09 4.02
N TRP A 497 -3.42 -11.23 2.73
CA TRP A 497 -2.78 -10.19 1.94
C TRP A 497 -3.67 -8.95 1.78
N GLY A 498 -4.92 -9.12 1.35
CA GLY A 498 -5.82 -7.99 1.13
C GLY A 498 -6.10 -7.21 2.41
N PHE A 499 -6.22 -7.91 3.55
CA PHE A 499 -6.29 -7.29 4.87
C PHE A 499 -5.03 -6.49 5.18
N ALA A 500 -3.83 -7.04 4.96
CA ALA A 500 -2.57 -6.37 5.24
C ALA A 500 -2.32 -5.15 4.31
N ASP A 501 -2.66 -5.24 3.03
CA ASP A 501 -2.45 -4.18 2.03
C ASP A 501 -3.24 -2.90 2.34
N CYS A 502 -4.46 -3.03 2.86
CA CYS A 502 -5.32 -1.89 3.18
C CYS A 502 -5.14 -1.35 4.60
N GLN A 503 -4.21 -1.88 5.40
CA GLN A 503 -3.90 -1.31 6.72
C GLN A 503 -3.24 0.07 6.60
N ARG A 504 -3.56 0.93 7.57
CA ARG A 504 -2.85 2.18 7.82
C ARG A 504 -1.46 1.88 8.38
N ASP A 505 -0.46 2.60 7.92
CA ASP A 505 0.89 2.57 8.47
C ASP A 505 1.29 3.96 8.99
N PRO A 506 1.27 4.19 10.32
CA PRO A 506 1.66 5.47 10.91
C PRO A 506 3.13 5.87 10.65
N GLU A 507 3.98 4.89 10.32
CA GLU A 507 5.40 5.07 10.05
C GLU A 507 5.69 5.27 8.54
N ALA A 508 4.65 5.22 7.70
CA ALA A 508 4.80 5.51 6.28
C ALA A 508 5.22 6.97 6.04
N TYR A 509 5.82 7.22 4.88
CA TYR A 509 6.28 8.56 4.51
C TYR A 509 5.11 9.55 4.41
N GLY A 510 5.40 10.85 4.52
CA GLY A 510 4.34 11.86 4.51
C GLY A 510 3.49 11.89 5.79
N PHE A 511 4.05 11.46 6.92
CA PHE A 511 3.34 11.34 8.21
C PHE A 511 2.21 10.30 8.19
N GLY A 512 2.46 9.16 7.56
CA GLY A 512 1.50 8.06 7.44
C GLY A 512 0.52 8.20 6.27
N SER A 513 0.85 8.97 5.23
CA SER A 513 -0.05 9.25 4.11
C SER A 513 -0.36 8.00 3.29
N THR A 514 -1.65 7.71 3.17
CA THR A 514 -2.18 6.63 2.31
C THR A 514 -2.54 7.18 0.94
N LEU A 515 -2.95 8.45 0.84
CA LEU A 515 -3.25 9.09 -0.44
C LEU A 515 -2.02 9.17 -1.35
N GLY A 516 -0.85 9.52 -0.80
CA GLY A 516 0.40 9.50 -1.54
C GLY A 516 0.79 8.10 -2.03
N ARG A 517 0.53 7.08 -1.20
CA ARG A 517 0.70 5.67 -1.60
C ARG A 517 -0.22 5.29 -2.75
N LEU A 518 -1.47 5.76 -2.74
CA LEU A 518 -2.42 5.56 -3.84
C LEU A 518 -1.95 6.24 -5.13
N PHE A 519 -1.44 7.46 -5.07
CA PHE A 519 -0.87 8.17 -6.23
C PHE A 519 0.30 7.41 -6.84
N LEU A 520 1.26 6.99 -6.02
CA LEU A 520 2.42 6.22 -6.49
C LEU A 520 2.04 4.85 -7.06
N ARG A 521 0.94 4.25 -6.61
CA ARG A 521 0.44 2.97 -7.14
C ARG A 521 -0.30 3.12 -8.47
N THR A 522 -1.08 4.19 -8.63
CA THR A 522 -2.03 4.34 -9.74
C THR A 522 -1.57 5.29 -10.84
N LEU A 523 -0.56 6.12 -10.54
CA LEU A 523 0.10 7.07 -11.44
C LEU A 523 1.63 7.05 -11.19
N PRO A 524 2.29 5.88 -11.26
CA PRO A 524 3.68 5.68 -10.80
C PRO A 524 4.72 6.52 -11.55
N ASN A 525 4.41 6.99 -12.75
CA ASN A 525 5.30 7.77 -13.60
C ASN A 525 5.11 9.28 -13.46
N ASP A 526 4.01 9.73 -12.84
CA ASP A 526 3.64 11.14 -12.79
C ASP A 526 3.76 11.75 -11.39
N TYR A 527 4.05 10.93 -10.38
CA TYR A 527 4.35 11.34 -9.01
C TYR A 527 5.70 10.78 -8.57
N SER A 528 6.52 11.60 -7.90
CA SER A 528 7.81 11.17 -7.37
C SER A 528 7.72 10.81 -5.89
N LYS A 529 8.56 9.86 -5.45
CA LYS A 529 8.60 9.33 -4.08
C LYS A 529 9.03 10.33 -3.01
N ASP A 530 9.52 11.50 -3.40
CA ASP A 530 10.03 12.56 -2.53
C ASP A 530 9.29 13.90 -2.69
N SER A 531 8.30 14.02 -3.58
CA SER A 531 7.61 15.31 -3.79
C SER A 531 6.57 15.62 -2.72
N ILE A 532 6.46 16.91 -2.36
CA ILE A 532 5.35 17.41 -1.54
C ILE A 532 3.98 17.23 -2.21
N TYR A 533 3.93 17.22 -3.55
CA TYR A 533 2.70 16.97 -4.31
C TYR A 533 2.21 15.52 -4.16
N THR A 534 3.12 14.60 -3.87
CA THR A 534 2.76 13.20 -3.63
C THR A 534 2.20 13.02 -2.23
N TRP A 535 2.90 13.55 -1.23
CA TRP A 535 2.66 13.18 0.17
C TRP A 535 1.80 14.16 0.97
N PHE A 536 1.62 15.39 0.48
CA PHE A 536 0.81 16.42 1.15
C PHE A 536 -0.17 17.13 0.20
N PRO A 537 -0.89 16.41 -0.68
CA PRO A 537 -1.64 17.03 -1.77
C PRO A 537 -2.87 17.84 -1.30
N LEU A 538 -3.30 17.65 -0.04
CA LEU A 538 -4.44 18.37 0.57
C LEU A 538 -4.04 19.73 1.18
N VAL A 539 -2.74 20.06 1.18
CA VAL A 539 -2.20 21.33 1.65
C VAL A 539 -1.48 21.99 0.49
N HIS A 540 -1.72 23.29 0.28
CA HIS A 540 -1.09 24.04 -0.78
C HIS A 540 0.45 24.01 -0.64
N PRO A 541 1.22 23.81 -1.73
CA PRO A 541 2.68 23.67 -1.71
C PRO A 541 3.43 24.73 -0.90
N GLU A 542 3.12 26.02 -1.10
CA GLU A 542 3.76 27.13 -0.36
C GLU A 542 3.50 27.09 1.15
N SER A 543 2.34 26.59 1.57
CA SER A 543 2.00 26.45 2.98
C SER A 543 2.74 25.24 3.57
N MET A 544 2.80 24.14 2.81
CA MET A 544 3.50 22.94 3.23
C MET A 544 5.00 23.13 3.33
N GLU A 545 5.62 23.89 2.42
CA GLU A 545 7.04 24.28 2.49
C GLU A 545 7.35 24.95 3.84
N LYS A 546 6.53 25.93 4.24
CA LYS A 546 6.67 26.63 5.53
C LYS A 546 6.57 25.67 6.71
N TYR A 547 5.60 24.74 6.66
CA TYR A 547 5.44 23.74 7.73
C TYR A 547 6.63 22.78 7.81
N LEU A 548 7.09 22.22 6.70
CA LEU A 548 8.25 21.32 6.66
C LEU A 548 9.53 22.03 7.11
N LYS A 549 9.71 23.30 6.75
CA LYS A 549 10.82 24.13 7.21
C LYS A 549 10.80 24.30 8.73
N ASN A 550 9.65 24.63 9.30
CA ASN A 550 9.49 24.76 10.75
C ASN A 550 9.69 23.44 11.51
N LEU A 551 9.42 22.31 10.87
CA LEU A 551 9.63 20.97 11.41
C LEU A 551 11.07 20.46 11.21
N GLY A 552 11.93 21.17 10.47
CA GLY A 552 13.27 20.70 10.11
C GLY A 552 13.28 19.48 9.20
N LYS A 553 12.23 19.27 8.41
CA LYS A 553 12.06 18.10 7.52
C LYS A 553 12.08 18.44 6.02
N LEU A 554 12.29 19.71 5.67
CA LEU A 554 12.24 20.20 4.28
C LEU A 554 13.23 19.47 3.36
N ASP A 555 14.45 19.16 3.84
CA ASP A 555 15.50 18.51 3.04
C ASP A 555 15.13 17.10 2.55
N GLY A 556 14.08 16.49 3.11
CA GLY A 556 13.56 15.21 2.66
C GLY A 556 12.60 15.30 1.46
N TYR A 557 12.19 16.51 1.06
CA TYR A 557 11.13 16.70 0.07
C TYR A 557 11.53 17.61 -1.10
N ASP A 558 11.14 17.20 -2.30
CA ASP A 558 11.18 18.07 -3.49
C ASP A 558 9.94 18.97 -3.52
N LEU A 559 10.17 20.27 -3.71
CA LEU A 559 9.14 21.31 -3.82
C LEU A 559 8.63 21.46 -5.25
N ALA A 560 9.36 20.96 -6.24
CA ALA A 560 8.96 21.05 -7.63
C ALA A 560 7.71 20.22 -7.89
N ARG A 561 6.86 20.74 -8.79
CA ARG A 561 5.77 19.97 -9.36
C ARG A 561 6.36 18.77 -10.12
N PRO A 562 5.93 17.53 -9.82
CA PRO A 562 6.42 16.33 -10.49
C PRO A 562 6.23 16.40 -12.00
N ARG A 563 7.13 15.74 -12.74
CA ARG A 563 7.06 15.62 -14.19
C ARG A 563 6.97 14.14 -14.59
N PRO A 564 6.26 13.81 -15.67
CA PRO A 564 6.16 12.44 -16.15
C PRO A 564 7.55 11.83 -16.44
N SER A 565 7.82 10.64 -15.93
CA SER A 565 8.95 9.80 -16.33
C SER A 565 8.54 8.77 -17.37
N GLY A 566 9.40 8.48 -18.35
CA GLY A 566 9.12 7.46 -19.37
C GLY A 566 9.09 6.04 -18.78
N PRO A 567 8.29 5.12 -19.35
CA PRO A 567 8.25 3.73 -18.89
C PRO A 567 9.58 3.01 -19.14
N THR A 568 9.88 2.02 -18.31
CA THR A 568 11.08 1.18 -18.51
C THR A 568 10.88 0.25 -19.71
N THR A 569 11.92 0.09 -20.54
CA THR A 569 11.86 -0.82 -21.71
C THR A 569 12.32 -2.22 -21.33
N THR A 570 11.48 -3.24 -21.54
CA THR A 570 11.84 -4.64 -21.29
C THR A 570 12.44 -5.30 -22.52
N VAL A 571 13.58 -5.98 -22.35
CA VAL A 571 14.31 -6.70 -23.39
C VAL A 571 14.27 -8.20 -23.08
N ASN A 572 13.64 -8.98 -23.94
CA ASN A 572 13.45 -10.43 -23.75
C ASN A 572 14.35 -11.30 -24.66
N GLY A 573 14.88 -10.73 -25.74
CA GLY A 573 15.64 -11.49 -26.75
C GLY A 573 16.97 -12.01 -26.21
N TYR A 574 17.29 -13.28 -26.48
CA TYR A 574 18.49 -13.95 -25.96
C TYR A 574 19.79 -13.27 -26.40
N VAL A 575 19.86 -12.87 -27.68
CA VAL A 575 21.04 -12.21 -28.25
C VAL A 575 21.20 -10.82 -27.66
N GLU A 576 20.13 -10.03 -27.65
CA GLU A 576 20.12 -8.65 -27.14
C GLU A 576 20.48 -8.62 -25.65
N VAL A 577 19.83 -9.46 -24.84
CA VAL A 577 20.14 -9.60 -23.41
C VAL A 577 21.61 -9.99 -23.21
N GLY A 578 22.10 -11.00 -23.94
CA GLY A 578 23.48 -11.46 -23.83
C GLY A 578 24.52 -10.41 -24.22
N GLN A 579 24.24 -9.59 -25.23
CA GLN A 579 25.14 -8.51 -25.66
C GLN A 579 25.15 -7.33 -24.67
N VAL A 580 23.98 -6.91 -24.16
CA VAL A 580 23.90 -5.84 -23.17
C VAL A 580 24.59 -6.26 -21.86
N LEU A 581 24.41 -7.50 -21.40
CA LEU A 581 25.08 -8.02 -20.20
C LEU A 581 26.62 -8.01 -20.31
N LYS A 582 27.16 -8.25 -21.50
CA LYS A 582 28.62 -8.27 -21.75
C LYS A 582 29.21 -6.86 -21.90
N SER A 583 28.43 -5.89 -22.37
CA SER A 583 28.88 -4.55 -22.75
C SER A 583 28.84 -3.55 -21.57
N THR A 584 29.57 -3.88 -20.49
CA THR A 584 29.58 -3.10 -19.23
C THR A 584 30.16 -1.67 -19.35
N ASP A 585 30.88 -1.40 -20.43
CA ASP A 585 31.39 -0.07 -20.79
C ASP A 585 30.27 0.84 -21.33
N LYS A 586 29.32 0.28 -22.07
CA LYS A 586 28.19 0.98 -22.71
C LYS A 586 26.91 0.98 -21.87
N TYR A 587 26.71 -0.04 -21.06
CA TYR A 587 25.53 -0.20 -20.21
C TYR A 587 25.95 -0.36 -18.76
N VAL A 588 25.53 0.58 -17.91
CA VAL A 588 25.86 0.56 -16.48
C VAL A 588 24.72 0.05 -15.64
N SER A 589 25.08 -0.53 -14.50
CA SER A 589 24.10 -0.92 -13.49
C SER A 589 23.54 0.31 -12.75
N GLU A 590 22.24 0.30 -12.48
CA GLU A 590 21.54 1.31 -11.65
C GLU A 590 21.96 1.23 -10.18
N TYR A 591 22.50 0.08 -9.73
CA TYR A 591 22.83 -0.17 -8.32
C TYR A 591 23.93 0.77 -7.78
N VAL A 592 24.73 1.38 -8.67
CA VAL A 592 25.83 2.30 -8.31
C VAL A 592 25.28 3.52 -7.56
N GLU A 593 24.24 4.15 -8.11
CA GLU A 593 23.65 5.35 -7.51
C GLU A 593 22.95 5.01 -6.20
N ARG A 594 22.20 3.90 -6.16
CA ARG A 594 21.50 3.45 -4.95
C ARG A 594 22.46 3.07 -3.82
N ALA A 595 23.55 2.37 -4.13
CA ALA A 595 24.57 2.04 -3.13
C ALA A 595 25.22 3.31 -2.56
N ALA A 596 25.49 4.32 -3.40
CA ALA A 596 26.08 5.59 -2.98
C ALA A 596 25.16 6.40 -2.03
N GLU A 597 23.85 6.17 -2.05
CA GLU A 597 22.92 6.82 -1.12
C GLU A 597 23.06 6.34 0.33
N VAL A 598 23.56 5.11 0.54
CA VAL A 598 23.51 4.43 1.86
C VAL A 598 24.89 3.98 2.36
N VAL A 599 25.85 3.75 1.46
CA VAL A 599 27.23 3.32 1.78
C VAL A 599 28.20 4.49 1.57
N LYS A 600 29.09 4.73 2.54
CA LYS A 600 30.14 5.76 2.43
C LYS A 600 31.28 5.33 1.49
N GLY A 601 31.98 6.31 0.91
CA GLY A 601 33.17 6.07 0.08
C GLY A 601 32.81 5.58 -1.31
N LYS A 602 33.60 4.63 -1.86
CA LYS A 602 33.40 4.08 -3.21
C LYS A 602 32.21 3.11 -3.35
N GLY A 603 31.41 2.94 -2.30
CA GLY A 603 30.28 2.01 -2.28
C GLY A 603 30.69 0.53 -2.25
N PHE A 604 29.80 -0.35 -2.68
CA PHE A 604 30.09 -1.76 -2.90
C PHE A 604 30.91 -1.95 -4.16
N PHE A 605 31.92 -2.84 -4.12
CA PHE A 605 32.73 -3.11 -5.32
C PHE A 605 31.87 -3.67 -6.48
N THR A 606 30.80 -4.41 -6.19
CA THR A 606 29.80 -4.87 -7.17
C THR A 606 28.97 -3.75 -7.80
N ALA A 607 29.03 -2.54 -7.24
CA ALA A 607 28.34 -1.35 -7.67
C ALA A 607 29.33 -0.19 -7.89
N SER A 608 30.54 -0.49 -8.38
CA SER A 608 31.59 0.52 -8.63
C SER A 608 32.14 0.46 -10.06
N ALA A 609 32.66 1.58 -10.57
CA ALA A 609 33.19 1.69 -11.93
C ALA A 609 34.40 0.77 -12.22
N ASN A 610 35.17 0.37 -11.20
CA ASN A 610 36.30 -0.57 -11.29
C ASN A 610 35.98 -1.95 -10.67
N GLY A 611 34.69 -2.27 -10.53
CA GLY A 611 34.21 -3.36 -9.68
C GLY A 611 34.78 -4.74 -9.96
N VAL A 612 35.05 -5.05 -11.24
CA VAL A 612 35.61 -6.35 -11.64
C VAL A 612 37.02 -6.57 -11.11
N GLU A 613 37.85 -5.52 -11.09
CA GLU A 613 39.24 -5.64 -10.63
C GLU A 613 39.30 -5.69 -9.09
N GLU A 614 38.47 -4.87 -8.42
CA GLU A 614 38.32 -4.92 -6.96
C GLU A 614 37.75 -6.26 -6.48
N GLN A 615 36.79 -6.83 -7.22
CA GLN A 615 36.27 -8.18 -6.95
C GLN A 615 37.37 -9.24 -7.09
N LYS A 616 38.12 -9.26 -8.20
CA LYS A 616 39.21 -10.24 -8.40
C LYS A 616 40.23 -10.19 -7.27
N ARG A 617 40.63 -9.00 -6.85
CA ARG A 617 41.54 -8.81 -5.71
C ARG A 617 40.93 -9.31 -4.41
N PHE A 618 39.67 -8.99 -4.14
CA PHE A 618 38.96 -9.48 -2.95
C PHE A 618 38.86 -11.01 -2.91
N ILE A 619 38.50 -11.65 -4.03
CA ILE A 619 38.44 -13.11 -4.13
C ILE A 619 39.81 -13.76 -3.96
N SER A 620 40.86 -13.17 -4.51
CA SER A 620 42.23 -13.68 -4.28
C SER A 620 42.66 -13.59 -2.80
N ALA A 621 42.10 -12.67 -2.01
CA ALA A 621 42.33 -12.61 -0.56
C ALA A 621 41.48 -13.64 0.19
N LEU A 622 40.21 -13.82 -0.22
CA LEU A 622 39.22 -14.72 0.39
C LEU A 622 39.57 -16.21 0.16
N ALA A 623 39.89 -16.57 -1.08
CA ALA A 623 40.17 -17.92 -1.53
C ALA A 623 41.43 -17.95 -2.43
N PRO A 624 42.64 -17.84 -1.84
CA PRO A 624 43.90 -17.70 -2.59
C PRO A 624 44.35 -18.97 -3.31
N SER A 625 43.77 -20.14 -2.99
CA SER A 625 44.18 -21.43 -3.54
C SER A 625 42.99 -22.40 -3.64
N PRO A 626 43.10 -23.45 -4.47
CA PRO A 626 42.09 -24.51 -4.56
C PRO A 626 41.79 -25.18 -3.21
N GLU A 627 42.79 -25.32 -2.34
CA GLU A 627 42.60 -25.88 -0.99
C GLU A 627 41.74 -24.97 -0.11
N ALA A 628 41.87 -23.65 -0.25
CA ALA A 628 41.02 -22.69 0.45
C ALA A 628 39.56 -22.77 -0.03
N ILE A 629 39.34 -22.90 -1.35
CA ILE A 629 38.01 -23.13 -1.93
C ILE A 629 37.40 -24.42 -1.38
N SER A 630 38.17 -25.51 -1.35
CA SER A 630 37.73 -26.79 -0.80
C SER A 630 37.40 -26.71 0.70
N ALA A 631 38.18 -25.97 1.49
CA ALA A 631 37.92 -25.76 2.91
C ALA A 631 36.63 -24.98 3.17
N ILE A 632 36.35 -23.95 2.36
CA ILE A 632 35.08 -23.21 2.40
C ILE A 632 33.93 -24.14 2.01
N GLY A 633 34.07 -24.93 0.93
CA GLY A 633 33.06 -25.93 0.54
C GLY A 633 32.75 -26.90 1.68
N LYS A 634 33.78 -27.43 2.35
CA LYS A 634 33.62 -28.32 3.51
C LYS A 634 32.84 -27.65 4.65
N TYR A 635 33.11 -26.37 4.94
CA TYR A 635 32.33 -25.63 5.94
C TYR A 635 30.84 -25.62 5.59
N PHE A 636 30.48 -25.34 4.34
CA PHE A 636 29.09 -25.31 3.89
C PHE A 636 28.42 -26.68 4.02
N ASN A 637 29.14 -27.76 3.69
CA ASN A 637 28.63 -29.13 3.90
C ASN A 637 28.33 -29.43 5.38
N ASP A 638 29.31 -29.18 6.25
CA ASP A 638 29.23 -29.49 7.68
C ASP A 638 28.15 -28.64 8.36
N LYS A 639 28.12 -27.33 8.08
CA LYS A 639 27.13 -26.41 8.65
C LYS A 639 25.72 -26.74 8.20
N THR A 640 25.53 -27.16 6.95
CA THR A 640 24.23 -27.62 6.45
C THR A 640 23.73 -28.84 7.23
N LYS A 641 24.58 -29.83 7.46
CA LYS A 641 24.24 -31.03 8.26
C LYS A 641 23.90 -30.67 9.70
N GLU A 642 24.70 -29.79 10.31
CA GLU A 642 24.48 -29.29 11.67
C GLU A 642 23.11 -28.61 11.81
N LEU A 643 22.77 -27.68 10.91
CA LEU A 643 21.49 -26.98 10.95
C LEU A 643 20.31 -27.93 10.67
N ILE A 644 20.45 -28.88 9.74
CA ILE A 644 19.43 -29.91 9.53
C ILE A 644 19.22 -30.71 10.81
N GLU A 645 20.28 -31.20 11.46
CA GLU A 645 20.15 -31.99 12.68
C GLU A 645 19.52 -31.20 13.83
N LEU A 646 19.93 -29.94 14.00
CA LEU A 646 19.48 -29.03 15.04
C LEU A 646 17.99 -28.66 14.92
N HIS A 647 17.53 -28.40 13.70
CA HIS A 647 16.16 -27.90 13.45
C HIS A 647 15.17 -29.00 13.03
N SER A 648 15.65 -30.23 12.80
CA SER A 648 14.78 -31.35 12.47
C SER A 648 13.98 -31.86 13.67
N PHE A 649 12.69 -32.13 13.46
CA PHE A 649 11.78 -32.70 14.45
C PHE A 649 11.28 -34.08 13.98
N SER A 650 11.03 -34.99 14.93
CA SER A 650 10.62 -36.36 14.63
C SER A 650 9.11 -36.47 14.41
N LEU A 651 8.70 -37.25 13.40
CA LEU A 651 7.30 -37.59 13.20
C LEU A 651 6.91 -38.79 14.06
N ILE A 652 5.94 -38.61 14.96
CA ILE A 652 5.50 -39.67 15.89
C ILE A 652 5.05 -40.90 15.10
N GLY A 653 5.56 -42.07 15.52
CA GLY A 653 5.20 -43.37 14.92
C GLY A 653 5.86 -43.68 13.58
N LYS A 654 6.83 -42.86 13.12
CA LYS A 654 7.58 -43.06 11.87
C LYS A 654 9.07 -42.88 12.13
N ASN A 655 9.90 -43.57 11.34
CA ASN A 655 11.34 -43.32 11.29
C ASN A 655 11.66 -42.17 10.33
N THR A 656 10.92 -41.07 10.45
CA THR A 656 11.02 -39.93 9.55
C THR A 656 11.19 -38.67 10.39
N ARG A 657 12.17 -37.85 10.02
CA ARG A 657 12.35 -36.50 10.54
C ARG A 657 11.90 -35.49 9.50
N ALA A 658 11.47 -34.33 9.96
CA ALA A 658 11.04 -33.21 9.13
C ALA A 658 11.80 -31.95 9.54
N VAL A 659 12.11 -31.09 8.57
CA VAL A 659 12.78 -29.81 8.79
C VAL A 659 12.24 -28.77 7.83
N ASN A 660 12.09 -27.52 8.29
CA ASN A 660 11.84 -26.41 7.38
C ASN A 660 13.16 -26.02 6.69
N ILE A 661 13.42 -26.62 5.53
CA ILE A 661 14.71 -26.51 4.86
C ILE A 661 14.99 -25.06 4.44
N VAL A 662 13.98 -24.30 4.08
CA VAL A 662 14.14 -22.89 3.67
C VAL A 662 14.44 -22.02 4.87
N ARG A 663 13.50 -21.97 5.84
CA ARG A 663 13.58 -21.04 6.98
C ARG A 663 14.79 -21.31 7.88
N ASP A 664 15.05 -22.58 8.18
CA ASP A 664 15.96 -22.97 9.26
C ASP A 664 17.34 -23.42 8.77
N VAL A 665 17.51 -23.66 7.46
CA VAL A 665 18.77 -24.19 6.90
C VAL A 665 19.29 -23.31 5.77
N LEU A 666 18.64 -23.29 4.61
CA LEU A 666 19.15 -22.61 3.41
C LEU A 666 19.24 -21.09 3.58
N LYS A 667 18.35 -20.50 4.39
CA LYS A 667 18.42 -19.08 4.78
C LYS A 667 19.68 -18.76 5.61
N PHE A 668 20.14 -19.69 6.44
CA PHE A 668 21.16 -19.40 7.46
C PHE A 668 22.56 -19.98 7.16
N VAL A 669 22.71 -21.01 6.32
CA VAL A 669 24.05 -21.56 6.00
C VAL A 669 25.01 -20.48 5.46
N PRO A 670 24.66 -19.68 4.42
CA PRO A 670 25.54 -18.62 3.95
C PRO A 670 25.76 -17.52 5.00
N LEU A 671 24.72 -17.21 5.78
CA LEU A 671 24.75 -16.18 6.83
C LEU A 671 25.79 -16.50 7.91
N HIS A 672 25.79 -17.73 8.43
CA HIS A 672 26.74 -18.17 9.46
C HIS A 672 28.18 -17.97 9.00
N TRP A 673 28.49 -18.42 7.78
CA TRP A 673 29.83 -18.26 7.22
C TRP A 673 30.22 -16.79 7.09
N ALA A 674 29.41 -15.99 6.40
CA ALA A 674 29.74 -14.60 6.11
C ALA A 674 29.82 -13.75 7.39
N ALA A 675 28.91 -13.95 8.35
CA ALA A 675 28.88 -13.21 9.61
C ALA A 675 30.05 -13.59 10.53
N THR A 676 30.27 -14.89 10.76
CA THR A 676 31.19 -15.34 11.80
C THR A 676 32.62 -15.53 11.30
N GLU A 677 32.81 -16.14 10.13
CA GLU A 677 34.13 -16.45 9.58
C GLU A 677 34.78 -15.25 8.88
N ILE A 678 33.96 -14.36 8.29
CA ILE A 678 34.45 -13.24 7.47
C ILE A 678 34.22 -11.87 8.12
N ALA A 679 33.03 -11.57 8.62
CA ALA A 679 32.75 -10.25 9.18
C ALA A 679 33.12 -10.09 10.66
N GLY A 680 33.30 -11.20 11.37
CA GLY A 680 33.59 -11.20 12.81
C GLY A 680 32.40 -10.77 13.67
N ILE A 681 31.17 -10.86 13.16
CA ILE A 681 29.93 -10.53 13.86
C ILE A 681 29.45 -11.79 14.60
N PRO A 682 29.42 -11.81 15.96
CA PRO A 682 28.98 -12.97 16.70
C PRO A 682 27.44 -13.06 16.68
N LEU A 683 26.92 -14.17 16.14
CA LEU A 683 25.49 -14.46 16.12
C LEU A 683 24.99 -14.90 17.49
N LYS A 684 23.78 -14.45 17.83
CA LYS A 684 23.06 -14.83 19.05
C LYS A 684 22.34 -16.15 18.83
N THR A 685 22.92 -17.22 19.33
CA THR A 685 22.37 -18.58 19.26
C THR A 685 22.15 -19.16 20.66
N LYS A 686 21.52 -20.34 20.77
CA LYS A 686 21.43 -21.05 22.07
C LYS A 686 22.80 -21.35 22.67
N GLN A 687 23.80 -21.61 21.82
CA GLN A 687 25.17 -21.90 22.23
C GLN A 687 25.96 -20.60 22.54
N HIS A 688 25.58 -19.48 21.91
CA HIS A 688 26.20 -18.17 22.07
C HIS A 688 25.15 -17.09 22.42
N PRO A 689 24.61 -17.08 23.66
CA PRO A 689 23.49 -16.21 24.03
C PRO A 689 23.84 -14.71 24.09
N HIS A 690 25.13 -14.38 24.11
CA HIS A 690 25.66 -13.01 24.14
C HIS A 690 26.04 -12.47 22.75
N GLY A 691 25.62 -13.13 21.66
CA GLY A 691 25.77 -12.58 20.31
C GLY A 691 24.94 -11.31 20.10
N VAL A 692 25.30 -10.54 19.07
CA VAL A 692 24.71 -9.21 18.81
C VAL A 692 23.29 -9.34 18.24
N PHE A 693 23.13 -10.14 17.18
CA PHE A 693 21.86 -10.34 16.48
C PHE A 693 21.49 -11.81 16.45
N THR A 694 20.20 -12.13 16.51
CA THR A 694 19.73 -13.46 16.08
C THR A 694 19.97 -13.64 14.57
N GLU A 695 19.93 -14.89 14.11
CA GLU A 695 20.08 -15.21 12.68
C GLU A 695 19.02 -14.49 11.83
N SER A 696 17.76 -14.47 12.27
CA SER A 696 16.70 -13.75 11.55
C SER A 696 16.96 -12.26 11.51
N GLN A 697 17.30 -11.64 12.66
CA GLN A 697 17.56 -10.20 12.72
C GLN A 697 18.66 -9.77 11.75
N LEU A 698 19.80 -10.48 11.74
CA LEU A 698 20.89 -10.14 10.81
C LEU A 698 20.48 -10.40 9.36
N PHE A 699 19.80 -11.52 9.08
CA PHE A 699 19.33 -11.79 7.72
C PHE A 699 18.38 -10.70 7.23
N ASP A 700 17.42 -10.27 8.04
CA ASP A 700 16.41 -9.29 7.66
C ASP A 700 17.07 -7.92 7.38
N MET A 701 18.08 -7.51 8.18
CA MET A 701 18.90 -6.34 7.89
C MET A 701 19.63 -6.45 6.54
N LEU A 702 20.29 -7.59 6.28
CA LEU A 702 21.01 -7.81 5.02
C LEU A 702 20.07 -7.88 3.82
N ALA A 703 18.90 -8.47 3.99
CA ALA A 703 17.86 -8.61 2.98
C ALA A 703 17.24 -7.25 2.62
N GLU A 704 17.01 -6.36 3.59
CA GLU A 704 16.59 -4.98 3.32
C GLU A 704 17.67 -4.18 2.58
N ILE A 705 18.94 -4.32 2.97
CA ILE A 705 20.06 -3.67 2.25
C ILE A 705 20.12 -4.20 0.81
N TYR A 706 20.03 -5.52 0.61
CA TYR A 706 20.05 -6.13 -0.71
C TYR A 706 18.88 -5.62 -1.56
N GLN A 707 17.66 -5.64 -1.01
CA GLN A 707 16.46 -5.20 -1.72
C GLN A 707 16.58 -3.73 -2.16
N PHE A 708 17.05 -2.85 -1.28
CA PHE A 708 17.20 -1.43 -1.61
C PHE A 708 18.23 -1.20 -2.72
N VAL A 709 19.39 -1.84 -2.62
CA VAL A 709 20.51 -1.62 -3.56
C VAL A 709 20.29 -2.30 -4.90
N PHE A 710 19.81 -3.55 -4.91
CA PHE A 710 19.83 -4.43 -6.09
C PHE A 710 18.46 -4.73 -6.70
N LEU A 711 17.36 -4.53 -5.97
CA LEU A 711 16.00 -4.83 -6.45
C LEU A 711 15.18 -3.57 -6.64
N GLU A 712 14.07 -3.68 -7.36
CA GLU A 712 13.11 -2.59 -7.44
C GLU A 712 12.33 -2.47 -6.13
N VAL A 713 12.31 -1.26 -5.58
CA VAL A 713 11.56 -0.93 -4.36
C VAL A 713 10.31 -0.20 -4.78
N GLU A 714 9.15 -0.64 -4.29
CA GLU A 714 7.90 0.07 -4.48
C GLU A 714 8.06 1.54 -4.06
N SER A 715 7.68 2.48 -4.94
CA SER A 715 7.97 3.90 -4.78
C SER A 715 7.54 4.46 -3.42
N ALA A 716 6.40 4.00 -2.89
CA ALA A 716 5.88 4.44 -1.59
C ALA A 716 6.77 4.01 -0.41
N ASN A 717 7.49 2.90 -0.55
CA ASN A 717 8.36 2.34 0.48
C ASN A 717 9.82 2.82 0.35
N TYR A 718 10.17 3.52 -0.74
CA TYR A 718 11.54 3.92 -1.03
C TYR A 718 12.16 4.80 0.08
N MET A 719 11.47 5.88 0.46
CA MET A 719 12.01 6.84 1.43
C MET A 719 12.17 6.24 2.83
N PRO A 720 11.18 5.52 3.39
CA PRO A 720 11.34 4.83 4.67
C PRO A 720 12.41 3.73 4.63
N MET A 721 12.46 2.93 3.55
CA MET A 721 13.45 1.86 3.40
C MET A 721 14.86 2.43 3.31
N ARG A 722 15.07 3.52 2.56
CA ARG A 722 16.36 4.22 2.48
C ARG A 722 16.89 4.61 3.86
N GLN A 723 16.01 5.13 4.72
CA GLN A 723 16.40 5.54 6.07
C GLN A 723 16.78 4.34 6.94
N ARG A 724 15.96 3.28 6.96
CA ARG A 724 16.28 2.04 7.69
C ARG A 724 17.59 1.39 7.19
N VAL A 725 17.78 1.35 5.88
CA VAL A 725 19.01 0.80 5.27
C VAL A 725 20.24 1.62 5.65
N LYS A 726 20.15 2.96 5.74
CA LYS A 726 21.25 3.78 6.27
C LYS A 726 21.61 3.41 7.69
N GLU A 727 20.62 3.16 8.55
CA GLU A 727 20.83 2.73 9.94
C GLU A 727 21.48 1.34 10.00
N HIS A 728 20.96 0.36 9.24
CA HIS A 728 21.54 -0.97 9.15
C HIS A 728 22.99 -0.94 8.65
N VAL A 729 23.27 -0.18 7.59
CA VAL A 729 24.64 -0.04 7.03
C VAL A 729 25.57 0.60 8.05
N GLN A 730 25.13 1.63 8.78
CA GLN A 730 25.94 2.27 9.83
C GLN A 730 26.27 1.30 10.95
N GLU A 731 25.28 0.55 11.44
CA GLU A 731 25.45 -0.42 12.52
C GLU A 731 26.39 -1.57 12.11
N LEU A 732 26.18 -2.18 10.95
CA LEU A 732 27.03 -3.25 10.45
C LEU A 732 28.46 -2.78 10.17
N THR A 733 28.62 -1.58 9.58
CA THR A 733 29.94 -0.97 9.36
C THR A 733 30.67 -0.73 10.69
N HIS A 734 29.97 -0.31 11.74
CA HIS A 734 30.54 -0.12 13.07
C HIS A 734 31.05 -1.44 13.66
N LEU A 735 30.25 -2.51 13.58
CA LEU A 735 30.62 -3.83 14.08
C LEU A 735 31.81 -4.43 13.33
N ILE A 736 31.83 -4.32 12.00
CA ILE A 736 32.95 -4.79 11.18
C ILE A 736 34.22 -4.02 11.56
N LYS A 737 34.16 -2.70 11.73
CA LYS A 737 35.30 -1.88 12.18
C LYS A 737 35.81 -2.31 13.56
N ALA A 738 34.91 -2.60 14.50
CA ALA A 738 35.28 -3.09 15.82
C ALA A 738 36.01 -4.44 15.75
N ALA A 739 35.57 -5.34 14.88
CA ALA A 739 36.25 -6.62 14.63
C ALA A 739 37.67 -6.41 14.05
N LEU A 740 37.85 -5.46 13.12
CA LEU A 740 39.17 -5.10 12.57
C LEU A 740 40.13 -4.56 13.64
N GLY A 741 39.64 -3.72 14.56
CA GLY A 741 40.44 -3.14 15.65
C GLY A 741 41.03 -4.19 16.61
N SER A 742 40.32 -5.30 16.80
CA SER A 742 40.80 -6.44 17.60
C SER A 742 41.89 -7.28 16.91
N ALA A 743 42.06 -7.11 15.59
CA ALA A 743 43.08 -7.77 14.77
C ALA A 743 44.33 -6.91 14.56
N GLY A 744 44.29 -5.59 14.82
CA GLY A 744 45.20 -4.64 14.19
C GLY A 744 46.11 -3.76 15.06
N SER A 745 46.11 -3.81 16.40
CA SER A 745 46.99 -2.89 17.15
C SER A 745 47.56 -3.38 18.48
N LYS A 746 48.88 -3.19 18.63
CA LYS A 746 49.54 -2.90 19.90
C LYS A 746 49.33 -1.40 20.18
N LEU A 747 48.25 -1.00 20.86
CA LEU A 747 48.15 0.20 21.72
C LEU A 747 46.74 0.30 22.35
N PRO A 748 46.59 0.86 23.56
CA PRO A 748 45.40 0.73 24.39
C PRO A 748 44.45 1.93 24.25
N PHE A 749 43.16 1.67 23.99
CA PHE A 749 42.10 2.56 24.43
C PHE A 749 41.04 1.74 25.17
N ALA A 750 40.93 2.05 26.46
CA ALA A 750 39.96 1.52 27.39
C ALA A 750 38.67 2.35 27.34
N GLY A 751 37.51 1.70 27.52
CA GLY A 751 36.27 2.38 27.88
C GLY A 751 34.99 1.61 27.56
N LEU A 752 34.69 0.55 28.33
CA LEU A 752 33.41 -0.20 28.48
C LEU A 752 32.81 -0.82 27.20
N ILE A 753 32.64 -2.15 27.09
CA ILE A 753 31.66 -2.97 27.81
C ILE A 753 32.24 -4.37 28.17
N GLY A 754 32.15 -4.74 29.45
CA GLY A 754 31.78 -6.08 29.95
C GLY A 754 32.51 -7.35 29.47
N THR A 755 33.72 -7.55 29.96
CA THR A 755 34.34 -8.81 30.49
C THR A 755 33.80 -10.20 30.08
N MET A 756 34.64 -10.92 29.32
CA MET A 756 35.02 -12.35 29.39
C MET A 756 34.01 -13.40 29.88
N THR A 757 33.51 -14.21 28.94
CA THR A 757 33.25 -15.65 29.13
C THR A 757 33.34 -16.41 27.78
N GLY A 758 34.12 -17.51 27.74
CA GLY A 758 33.98 -18.56 26.70
C GLY A 758 35.02 -18.62 25.58
N PHE A 759 36.32 -18.64 25.90
CA PHE A 759 37.38 -19.03 24.95
C PHE A 759 37.32 -20.55 24.70
N PHE A 760 36.94 -21.01 23.51
CA PHE A 760 37.45 -22.21 22.80
C PHE A 760 36.79 -22.29 21.41
N GLY A 761 37.50 -21.84 20.36
CA GLY A 761 37.08 -21.97 18.96
C GLY A 761 37.83 -21.01 18.04
N LYS A 762 38.50 -21.52 16.99
CA LYS A 762 39.55 -20.84 16.18
C LYS A 762 39.07 -19.59 15.40
N LYS A 763 39.49 -18.38 15.82
CA LYS A 763 39.41 -17.13 15.02
C LYS A 763 40.53 -16.98 13.97
N LYS A 764 40.90 -18.04 13.22
CA LYS A 764 42.02 -17.97 12.27
C LYS A 764 41.65 -17.29 10.94
N ASN A 765 40.44 -17.52 10.43
CA ASN A 765 40.06 -17.14 9.05
C ASN A 765 39.82 -15.63 8.87
N HIS A 766 39.04 -14.98 9.74
CA HIS A 766 38.77 -13.54 9.69
C HIS A 766 40.07 -12.70 9.70
N HIS A 767 41.01 -13.06 10.57
CA HIS A 767 42.28 -12.34 10.71
C HIS A 767 43.15 -12.47 9.45
N GLU A 768 43.07 -13.61 8.75
CA GLU A 768 43.89 -13.89 7.59
C GLU A 768 43.41 -13.17 6.33
N ILE A 769 42.09 -13.13 6.06
CA ILE A 769 41.54 -12.35 4.95
C ILE A 769 41.77 -10.85 5.14
N VAL A 770 41.53 -10.34 6.35
CA VAL A 770 41.73 -8.93 6.69
C VAL A 770 43.19 -8.53 6.46
N LYS A 771 44.13 -9.36 6.92
CA LYS A 771 45.56 -9.13 6.70
C LYS A 771 45.90 -9.05 5.21
N ARG A 772 45.45 -10.01 4.40
CA ARG A 772 45.73 -10.03 2.95
C ARG A 772 45.16 -8.81 2.22
N LEU A 773 43.96 -8.35 2.61
CA LEU A 773 43.36 -7.15 2.01
C LEU A 773 44.20 -5.89 2.32
N PHE A 774 44.71 -5.76 3.55
CA PHE A 774 45.66 -4.68 3.87
C PHE A 774 46.99 -4.82 3.11
N ASP A 775 47.51 -6.05 2.96
CA ASP A 775 48.72 -6.33 2.16
C ASP A 775 48.52 -5.96 0.67
N PHE A 776 47.29 -6.04 0.15
CA PHE A 776 46.90 -5.56 -1.18
C PHE A 776 46.65 -4.05 -1.26
N GLY A 777 46.87 -3.31 -0.17
CA GLY A 777 46.78 -1.84 -0.13
C GLY A 777 45.38 -1.29 0.11
N TYR A 778 44.43 -2.08 0.61
CA TYR A 778 43.09 -1.58 0.95
C TYR A 778 43.16 -0.66 2.18
N SER A 779 42.50 0.49 2.12
CA SER A 779 42.21 1.29 3.31
C SER A 779 41.21 0.57 4.23
N THR A 780 41.14 0.95 5.51
CA THR A 780 40.16 0.39 6.45
C THR A 780 38.73 0.51 5.93
N GLU A 781 38.38 1.63 5.29
CA GLU A 781 37.05 1.84 4.72
C GLU A 781 36.79 0.87 3.56
N GLN A 782 37.77 0.64 2.68
CA GLN A 782 37.65 -0.33 1.59
C GLN A 782 37.49 -1.76 2.13
N VAL A 783 38.25 -2.16 3.16
CA VAL A 783 38.09 -3.49 3.79
C VAL A 783 36.68 -3.66 4.34
N VAL A 784 36.17 -2.67 5.08
CA VAL A 784 34.82 -2.73 5.67
C VAL A 784 33.75 -2.81 4.59
N ASN A 785 33.83 -1.96 3.57
CA ASN A 785 32.87 -1.97 2.47
C ASN A 785 32.91 -3.29 1.67
N SER A 786 34.09 -3.88 1.46
CA SER A 786 34.20 -5.18 0.80
C SER A 786 33.61 -6.33 1.63
N ILE A 787 33.83 -6.34 2.95
CA ILE A 787 33.20 -7.32 3.85
C ILE A 787 31.68 -7.14 3.88
N LEU A 788 31.19 -5.90 3.93
CA LEU A 788 29.75 -5.61 3.88
C LEU A 788 29.12 -6.02 2.54
N ALA A 789 29.80 -5.75 1.43
CA ALA A 789 29.35 -6.19 0.10
C ALA A 789 29.27 -7.72 0.00
N LEU A 790 30.22 -8.45 0.59
CA LEU A 790 30.16 -9.91 0.71
C LEU A 790 28.97 -10.34 1.59
N LEU A 791 28.81 -9.76 2.78
CA LEU A 791 27.70 -10.07 3.69
C LEU A 791 26.35 -9.92 3.00
N VAL A 792 26.13 -8.82 2.28
CA VAL A 792 24.87 -8.55 1.60
C VAL A 792 24.72 -9.44 0.37
N GLY A 793 25.69 -9.41 -0.54
CA GLY A 793 25.57 -10.01 -1.87
C GLY A 793 25.78 -11.54 -1.92
N ALA A 794 26.48 -12.14 -0.95
CA ALA A 794 26.71 -13.58 -0.92
C ALA A 794 25.72 -14.35 -0.02
N THR A 795 24.98 -13.68 0.86
CA THR A 795 24.05 -14.39 1.78
C THR A 795 22.66 -14.47 1.19
N VAL A 796 22.01 -13.33 0.98
CA VAL A 796 20.58 -13.22 0.68
C VAL A 796 20.23 -13.92 -0.63
N GLU A 797 20.94 -13.61 -1.71
CA GLU A 797 20.67 -14.19 -3.02
C GLU A 797 21.10 -15.67 -3.11
N MET A 798 22.21 -16.05 -2.46
CA MET A 798 22.62 -17.47 -2.42
C MET A 798 21.57 -18.32 -1.71
N SER A 799 20.97 -17.82 -0.63
CA SER A 799 19.86 -18.49 0.06
C SER A 799 18.65 -18.69 -0.85
N LEU A 800 18.31 -17.71 -1.69
CA LEU A 800 17.24 -17.85 -2.69
C LEU A 800 17.62 -18.83 -3.80
N ALA A 801 18.85 -18.75 -4.32
CA ALA A 801 19.36 -19.66 -5.34
C ALA A 801 19.33 -21.13 -4.86
N LEU A 802 19.80 -21.38 -3.63
CA LEU A 802 19.73 -22.69 -2.97
C LEU A 802 18.28 -23.16 -2.81
N THR A 803 17.38 -22.26 -2.41
CA THR A 803 15.95 -22.56 -2.27
C THR A 803 15.34 -23.00 -3.59
N ASN A 804 15.59 -22.28 -4.68
CA ASN A 804 15.05 -22.62 -6.00
C ASN A 804 15.62 -23.94 -6.52
N VAL A 805 16.93 -24.18 -6.34
CA VAL A 805 17.56 -25.46 -6.71
C VAL A 805 16.92 -26.64 -5.96
N VAL A 806 16.79 -26.55 -4.64
CA VAL A 806 16.18 -27.62 -3.82
C VAL A 806 14.70 -27.79 -4.17
N ASN A 807 13.97 -26.69 -4.39
CA ASN A 807 12.58 -26.71 -4.81
C ASN A 807 12.41 -27.47 -6.14
N LEU A 808 13.20 -27.14 -7.16
CA LEU A 808 13.11 -27.79 -8.48
C LEU A 808 13.47 -29.27 -8.42
N LEU A 809 14.54 -29.64 -7.69
CA LEU A 809 15.00 -31.03 -7.58
C LEU A 809 14.03 -31.94 -6.83
N LEU A 810 13.32 -31.42 -5.82
CA LEU A 810 12.33 -32.15 -5.02
C LEU A 810 10.90 -32.05 -5.57
N HIS A 811 10.66 -31.34 -6.67
CA HIS A 811 9.32 -31.18 -7.24
C HIS A 811 8.84 -32.49 -7.91
N LYS A 812 7.60 -32.88 -7.65
CA LYS A 812 6.87 -33.94 -8.37
C LYS A 812 5.58 -33.31 -8.89
N GLU A 813 5.53 -33.02 -10.19
CA GLU A 813 4.35 -32.79 -11.05
C GLU A 813 4.63 -31.69 -12.08
N TYR A 814 4.91 -32.12 -13.31
CA TYR A 814 4.04 -31.82 -14.45
C TYR A 814 3.69 -33.18 -15.08
N ASP A 815 2.50 -33.25 -15.67
CA ASP A 815 1.75 -34.42 -16.14
C ASP A 815 2.48 -35.32 -17.17
N SER A 816 3.57 -35.97 -16.77
CA SER A 816 4.21 -37.03 -17.52
C SER A 816 5.01 -37.95 -16.60
N GLU A 817 4.99 -39.24 -16.90
CA GLU A 817 5.72 -40.34 -16.26
C GLU A 817 7.27 -40.18 -16.28
N VAL A 818 7.81 -38.99 -16.56
CA VAL A 818 9.25 -38.73 -16.80
C VAL A 818 9.98 -38.05 -15.63
N THR A 819 9.30 -37.47 -14.65
CA THR A 819 9.97 -36.81 -13.51
C THR A 819 10.04 -37.70 -12.26
N ILE A 820 10.72 -38.84 -12.39
CA ILE A 820 11.27 -39.54 -11.22
C ILE A 820 12.36 -38.63 -10.64
N GLU A 821 12.12 -38.05 -9.45
CA GLU A 821 13.07 -37.37 -8.53
C GLU A 821 14.48 -37.18 -9.14
N ALA A 822 14.78 -35.99 -9.67
CA ALA A 822 16.13 -35.69 -10.16
C ALA A 822 17.19 -35.99 -9.09
N THR A 823 16.84 -35.82 -7.81
CA THR A 823 17.68 -36.22 -6.65
C THR A 823 18.16 -37.67 -6.68
N LYS A 824 17.39 -38.62 -7.23
CA LYS A 824 17.83 -40.03 -7.39
C LYS A 824 18.87 -40.24 -8.49
N LYS A 825 18.98 -39.29 -9.43
CA LYS A 825 19.94 -39.31 -10.54
C LYS A 825 21.19 -38.48 -10.26
N VAL A 826 21.15 -37.62 -9.24
CA VAL A 826 22.30 -36.81 -8.81
C VAL A 826 23.32 -37.71 -8.11
N ASP A 827 24.54 -37.77 -8.64
CA ASP A 827 25.65 -38.41 -7.93
C ASP A 827 26.18 -37.48 -6.85
N ALA A 828 25.77 -37.71 -5.60
CA ALA A 828 26.23 -36.94 -4.44
C ALA A 828 27.74 -37.03 -4.20
N LYS A 829 28.47 -37.94 -4.85
CA LYS A 829 29.93 -38.06 -4.72
C LYS A 829 30.67 -37.14 -5.70
N ASP A 830 30.08 -36.85 -6.86
CA ASP A 830 30.69 -36.01 -7.90
C ASP A 830 30.25 -34.53 -7.81
N LEU A 831 31.20 -33.66 -7.45
CA LEU A 831 30.98 -32.22 -7.37
C LEU A 831 30.71 -31.58 -8.74
N GLY A 832 31.28 -32.15 -9.81
CA GLY A 832 31.04 -31.69 -11.19
C GLY A 832 29.59 -31.89 -11.61
N SER A 833 29.04 -33.09 -11.36
CA SER A 833 27.63 -33.41 -11.54
C SER A 833 26.71 -32.43 -10.78
N LEU A 834 26.96 -32.22 -9.48
CA LEU A 834 26.18 -31.28 -8.65
C LEU A 834 26.19 -29.86 -9.21
N THR A 835 27.35 -29.38 -9.66
CA THR A 835 27.51 -28.04 -10.24
C THR A 835 26.73 -27.89 -11.55
N ALA A 836 26.71 -28.93 -12.39
CA ALA A 836 25.95 -28.93 -13.63
C ALA A 836 24.43 -28.90 -13.37
N TYR A 837 23.96 -29.63 -12.36
CA TYR A 837 22.56 -29.56 -11.92
C TYR A 837 22.19 -28.19 -11.37
N ILE A 838 23.04 -27.55 -10.57
CA ILE A 838 22.81 -26.20 -10.05
C ILE A 838 22.73 -25.19 -11.18
N THR A 839 23.67 -25.23 -12.12
CA THR A 839 23.70 -24.30 -13.25
C THR A 839 22.45 -24.42 -14.11
N GLU A 840 22.01 -25.66 -14.40
CA GLU A 840 20.79 -25.88 -15.16
C GLU A 840 19.51 -25.51 -14.38
N ALA A 841 19.47 -25.79 -13.07
CA ALA A 841 18.34 -25.41 -12.24
C ALA A 841 18.16 -23.88 -12.16
N LEU A 842 19.25 -23.13 -11.99
CA LEU A 842 19.21 -21.67 -11.95
C LEU A 842 18.95 -21.03 -13.33
N ARG A 843 19.20 -21.75 -14.43
CA ARG A 843 18.73 -21.31 -15.76
C ARG A 843 17.20 -21.33 -15.84
N ILE A 844 16.59 -22.39 -15.29
CA ILE A 844 15.14 -22.62 -15.33
C ILE A 844 14.39 -21.76 -14.31
N ASP A 845 14.91 -21.66 -13.09
CA ASP A 845 14.29 -20.99 -11.95
C ASP A 845 15.32 -20.07 -11.25
N PRO A 846 15.76 -18.99 -11.93
CA PRO A 846 16.75 -18.07 -11.38
C PRO A 846 16.22 -17.35 -10.12
N PRO A 847 17.09 -16.84 -9.24
CA PRO A 847 16.67 -16.06 -8.07
C PRO A 847 15.82 -14.84 -8.46
N PHE A 848 16.19 -14.17 -9.55
CA PHE A 848 15.50 -13.00 -10.09
C PHE A 848 15.34 -13.15 -11.60
N ALA A 849 14.31 -12.52 -12.16
CA ALA A 849 13.96 -12.71 -13.56
C ALA A 849 14.90 -11.99 -14.52
N GLY A 850 15.69 -11.03 -14.02
CA GLY A 850 16.46 -10.12 -14.84
C GLY A 850 17.16 -9.04 -14.02
N VAL A 851 17.78 -8.10 -14.73
CA VAL A 851 18.53 -6.98 -14.13
C VAL A 851 18.30 -5.70 -14.91
N TYR A 852 18.41 -4.56 -14.21
CA TYR A 852 18.30 -3.24 -14.84
C TYR A 852 19.67 -2.73 -15.33
N ARG A 853 19.66 -2.08 -16.49
CA ARG A 853 20.83 -1.39 -17.07
C ARG A 853 20.42 -0.02 -17.63
N VAL A 854 21.33 0.94 -17.59
CA VAL A 854 21.16 2.27 -18.19
C VAL A 854 22.18 2.44 -19.31
N ALA A 855 21.71 2.83 -20.48
CA ALA A 855 22.56 3.07 -21.64
C ALA A 855 23.36 4.37 -21.48
N LYS A 856 24.67 4.34 -21.71
CA LYS A 856 25.54 5.53 -21.68
C LYS A 856 25.58 6.31 -22.98
N GLN A 857 25.11 5.70 -24.07
CA GLN A 857 25.13 6.25 -25.41
C GLN A 857 23.98 5.67 -26.23
N ASP A 858 23.63 6.32 -27.34
CA ASP A 858 22.73 5.75 -28.33
C ASP A 858 23.36 4.51 -28.97
N GLU A 859 22.60 3.44 -29.13
CA GLU A 859 23.05 2.20 -29.77
C GLU A 859 21.87 1.44 -30.38
N THR A 860 22.14 0.69 -31.45
CA THR A 860 21.20 -0.27 -32.03
C THR A 860 21.79 -1.67 -31.90
N ILE A 861 21.06 -2.56 -31.22
CA ILE A 861 21.42 -3.98 -31.04
C ILE A 861 20.34 -4.79 -31.76
N GLU A 862 20.69 -5.39 -32.90
CA GLU A 862 19.72 -6.08 -33.77
C GLU A 862 18.53 -5.15 -34.13
N SER A 863 17.34 -5.44 -33.59
CA SER A 863 16.12 -4.63 -33.76
C SER A 863 15.86 -3.63 -32.60
N LEU A 864 16.62 -3.75 -31.51
CA LEU A 864 16.49 -2.91 -30.32
C LEU A 864 17.23 -1.58 -30.54
N ASN A 865 16.47 -0.48 -30.60
CA ASN A 865 17.04 0.87 -30.61
C ASN A 865 17.01 1.46 -29.20
N VAL A 866 18.19 1.80 -28.68
CA VAL A 866 18.37 2.32 -27.32
C VAL A 866 18.91 3.75 -27.38
N LYS A 867 18.36 4.63 -26.55
CA LYS A 867 18.84 6.00 -26.37
C LYS A 867 19.71 6.15 -25.14
N GLN A 868 20.66 7.07 -25.19
CA GLN A 868 21.43 7.47 -24.02
C GLN A 868 20.50 7.83 -22.85
N GLY A 869 20.78 7.29 -21.67
CA GLY A 869 19.98 7.47 -20.46
C GLY A 869 18.75 6.56 -20.37
N GLN A 870 18.42 5.80 -21.41
CA GLN A 870 17.28 4.87 -21.37
C GLN A 870 17.55 3.72 -20.40
N ARG A 871 16.58 3.48 -19.51
CA ARG A 871 16.56 2.34 -18.58
C ARG A 871 16.00 1.11 -19.28
N LEU A 872 16.75 0.01 -19.23
CA LEU A 872 16.41 -1.29 -19.80
C LEU A 872 16.25 -2.33 -18.69
N PHE A 873 15.18 -3.11 -18.73
CA PHE A 873 15.05 -4.34 -17.96
C PHE A 873 15.45 -5.53 -18.83
N LEU A 874 16.56 -6.19 -18.52
CA LEU A 874 17.03 -7.37 -19.23
C LEU A 874 16.40 -8.61 -18.61
N HIS A 875 15.39 -9.19 -19.28
CA HIS A 875 14.61 -10.30 -18.75
C HIS A 875 15.32 -11.65 -18.98
N ILE A 876 16.37 -11.91 -18.20
CA ILE A 876 17.22 -13.11 -18.27
C ILE A 876 16.41 -14.41 -18.20
N ALA A 877 15.42 -14.51 -17.31
CA ALA A 877 14.58 -15.70 -17.18
C ALA A 877 13.79 -16.01 -18.46
N SER A 878 13.30 -14.99 -19.17
CA SER A 878 12.62 -15.17 -20.46
C SER A 878 13.63 -15.57 -21.54
N ALA A 879 14.77 -14.89 -21.61
CA ALA A 879 15.85 -15.20 -22.55
C ALA A 879 16.40 -16.64 -22.38
N ASN A 880 16.47 -17.14 -21.14
CA ASN A 880 16.88 -18.51 -20.81
C ASN A 880 15.89 -19.59 -21.28
N MET A 881 14.70 -19.20 -21.74
CA MET A 881 13.69 -20.09 -22.33
C MET A 881 13.76 -20.13 -23.87
N ASN A 882 14.76 -19.50 -24.48
CA ASN A 882 14.97 -19.57 -25.93
C ASN A 882 15.32 -21.01 -26.38
N GLU A 883 14.47 -21.60 -27.21
CA GLU A 883 14.60 -23.00 -27.66
C GLU A 883 15.81 -23.23 -28.59
N ASP A 884 16.23 -22.22 -29.35
CA ASP A 884 17.40 -22.32 -30.23
C ASP A 884 18.71 -22.43 -29.42
N ALA A 885 18.80 -21.68 -28.32
CA ALA A 885 19.91 -21.75 -27.38
C ALA A 885 19.85 -23.02 -26.51
N PHE A 886 18.64 -23.35 -26.02
CA PHE A 886 18.36 -24.45 -25.09
C PHE A 886 17.20 -25.32 -25.58
N PRO A 887 17.46 -26.40 -26.35
CA PRO A 887 16.42 -27.33 -26.77
C PRO A 887 15.68 -27.93 -25.57
N ASP A 888 14.35 -27.97 -25.57
CA ASP A 888 13.52 -28.33 -24.41
C ASP A 888 13.87 -27.53 -23.14
N PRO A 889 13.73 -26.20 -23.15
CA PRO A 889 14.30 -25.31 -22.14
C PRO A 889 13.66 -25.46 -20.75
N ARG A 890 12.52 -26.14 -20.64
CA ARG A 890 11.85 -26.43 -19.36
C ARG A 890 12.32 -27.75 -18.71
N ILE A 891 13.01 -28.60 -19.47
CA ILE A 891 13.50 -29.88 -18.96
C ILE A 891 14.86 -29.66 -18.29
N LEU A 892 14.95 -30.06 -17.02
CA LEU A 892 16.20 -30.08 -16.25
C LEU A 892 17.17 -31.10 -16.87
N ASN A 893 18.14 -30.62 -17.65
CA ASN A 893 19.18 -31.43 -18.27
C ASN A 893 20.59 -30.93 -17.90
N ALA A 894 21.22 -31.61 -16.94
CA ALA A 894 22.58 -31.30 -16.49
C ALA A 894 23.70 -31.71 -17.48
N THR A 895 23.37 -32.29 -18.64
CA THR A 895 24.35 -32.76 -19.64
C THR A 895 24.56 -31.78 -20.81
N ARG A 896 24.01 -30.56 -20.73
CA ARG A 896 24.14 -29.51 -21.76
C ARG A 896 25.59 -28.99 -21.82
N GLY A 897 26.44 -29.68 -22.58
CA GLY A 897 27.91 -29.52 -22.56
C GLY A 897 28.54 -28.28 -23.22
N ARG A 898 27.86 -27.11 -23.28
CA ARG A 898 28.47 -25.85 -23.78
C ARG A 898 28.27 -24.70 -22.79
N PRO A 899 29.24 -24.45 -21.88
CA PRO A 899 29.17 -23.36 -20.89
C PRO A 899 28.92 -21.99 -21.51
N GLU A 900 29.40 -21.74 -22.73
CA GLU A 900 29.29 -20.44 -23.43
C GLU A 900 27.86 -20.07 -23.83
N ARG A 901 26.93 -21.04 -23.80
CA ARG A 901 25.50 -20.80 -24.08
C ARG A 901 24.76 -20.22 -22.88
N TYR A 902 25.29 -20.35 -21.66
CA TYR A 902 24.67 -19.76 -20.48
C TYR A 902 24.92 -18.24 -20.49
N LEU A 903 23.85 -17.48 -20.28
CA LEU A 903 23.98 -16.03 -20.12
C LEU A 903 24.84 -15.70 -18.89
N PRO A 904 25.58 -14.58 -18.89
CA PRO A 904 26.36 -14.16 -17.74
C PRO A 904 25.51 -14.15 -16.45
N LYS A 905 25.98 -14.87 -15.44
CA LYS A 905 25.36 -14.89 -14.10
C LYS A 905 25.63 -13.56 -13.40
N ASP A 906 24.63 -13.00 -12.73
CA ASP A 906 24.78 -11.78 -11.93
C ASP A 906 24.81 -12.12 -10.42
N GLY A 907 24.76 -11.11 -9.55
CA GLY A 907 24.43 -11.29 -8.14
C GLY A 907 25.52 -11.95 -7.31
N CYS A 908 25.19 -13.03 -6.59
CA CYS A 908 26.17 -13.73 -5.74
C CYS A 908 27.36 -14.28 -6.54
N PHE A 909 27.18 -14.60 -7.83
CA PHE A 909 28.27 -15.01 -8.73
C PHE A 909 29.18 -13.83 -9.10
N THR A 910 28.63 -12.62 -9.22
CA THR A 910 29.40 -11.36 -9.37
C THR A 910 30.14 -10.98 -8.09
N VAL A 911 29.70 -11.45 -6.92
CA VAL A 911 30.39 -11.22 -5.64
C VAL A 911 31.52 -12.23 -5.46
N LEU A 912 31.20 -13.52 -5.51
CA LEU A 912 32.07 -14.64 -5.11
C LEU A 912 32.93 -15.20 -6.26
N GLY A 913 32.55 -14.95 -7.50
CA GLY A 913 33.06 -15.67 -8.67
C GLY A 913 32.37 -17.03 -8.86
N ASP A 914 32.37 -17.53 -10.09
CA ASP A 914 31.63 -18.73 -10.47
C ASP A 914 32.12 -20.00 -9.76
N GLU A 915 33.45 -20.17 -9.62
CA GLU A 915 34.07 -21.34 -9.01
C GLU A 915 33.70 -21.49 -7.52
N LEU A 916 33.88 -20.41 -6.75
CA LEU A 916 33.62 -20.43 -5.31
C LEU A 916 32.12 -20.53 -5.01
N ALA A 917 31.29 -19.72 -5.68
CA ALA A 917 29.83 -19.78 -5.50
C ALA A 917 29.27 -21.16 -5.84
N SER A 918 29.66 -21.74 -6.97
CA SER A 918 29.21 -23.06 -7.39
C SER A 918 29.66 -24.15 -6.42
N THR A 919 30.89 -24.09 -5.92
CA THR A 919 31.41 -25.05 -4.93
C THR A 919 30.62 -24.98 -3.61
N MET A 920 30.36 -23.78 -3.09
CA MET A 920 29.57 -23.58 -1.88
C MET A 920 28.16 -24.17 -2.04
N MET A 921 27.49 -23.86 -3.15
CA MET A 921 26.13 -24.36 -3.41
C MET A 921 26.10 -25.88 -3.62
N ALA A 922 27.08 -26.44 -4.33
CA ALA A 922 27.19 -27.88 -4.56
C ALA A 922 27.38 -28.64 -3.26
N GLU A 923 28.14 -28.11 -2.30
CA GLU A 923 28.33 -28.75 -0.99
C GLU A 923 27.11 -28.68 -0.08
N VAL A 924 26.34 -27.59 -0.13
CA VAL A 924 25.01 -27.53 0.53
C VAL A 924 24.07 -28.57 -0.08
N LEU A 925 24.01 -28.61 -1.42
CA LEU A 925 23.16 -29.57 -2.13
C LEU A 925 23.57 -31.00 -1.79
N ARG A 926 24.87 -31.29 -1.77
CA ARG A 926 25.44 -32.59 -1.37
C ARG A 926 24.89 -33.03 -0.01
N ALA A 927 24.90 -32.14 0.99
CA ALA A 927 24.39 -32.44 2.32
C ALA A 927 22.88 -32.77 2.31
N VAL A 928 22.08 -32.05 1.52
CA VAL A 928 20.63 -32.27 1.41
C VAL A 928 20.30 -33.57 0.69
N VAL A 929 20.91 -33.84 -0.47
CA VAL A 929 20.61 -35.04 -1.27
C VAL A 929 21.21 -36.32 -0.69
N SER A 930 22.15 -36.19 0.26
CA SER A 930 22.70 -37.33 1.01
C SER A 930 21.77 -37.82 2.12
N LEU A 931 20.68 -37.10 2.44
CA LEU A 931 19.68 -37.56 3.38
C LEU A 931 18.89 -38.72 2.79
N ASP A 932 18.69 -39.78 3.58
CA ASP A 932 17.96 -40.96 3.12
C ASP A 932 16.50 -40.62 2.79
N ASN A 933 16.06 -41.00 1.59
CA ASN A 933 14.71 -40.78 1.09
C ASN A 933 14.18 -39.34 1.27
N VAL A 934 15.02 -38.33 1.01
CA VAL A 934 14.61 -36.91 1.11
C VAL A 934 13.50 -36.56 0.13
N ARG A 935 12.44 -35.93 0.63
CA ARG A 935 11.22 -35.61 -0.12
C ARG A 935 10.49 -34.41 0.48
N ARG A 936 9.58 -33.78 -0.28
CA ARG A 936 8.73 -32.72 0.26
C ARG A 936 7.86 -33.22 1.42
N GLY A 937 7.60 -32.33 2.39
CA GLY A 937 6.61 -32.53 3.44
C GLY A 937 5.19 -32.66 2.88
N PRO A 938 4.22 -33.11 3.69
CA PRO A 938 2.85 -33.31 3.23
C PRO A 938 2.12 -31.97 3.00
N GLY A 939 1.20 -31.97 2.03
CA GLY A 939 0.26 -30.86 1.81
C GLY A 939 0.94 -29.51 1.54
N GLN A 940 0.40 -28.44 2.13
CA GLN A 940 0.94 -27.08 1.99
C GLN A 940 2.33 -26.93 2.61
N SER A 941 2.65 -27.70 3.66
CA SER A 941 3.95 -27.60 4.32
C SER A 941 5.11 -27.95 3.40
N GLY A 942 4.93 -28.85 2.43
CA GLY A 942 5.96 -29.21 1.44
C GLY A 942 5.99 -28.35 0.18
N LYS A 943 5.06 -27.40 0.03
CA LYS A 943 5.01 -26.48 -1.10
C LYS A 943 5.81 -25.22 -0.78
N LEU A 944 6.63 -24.78 -1.73
CA LEU A 944 7.18 -23.44 -1.71
C LEU A 944 6.11 -22.49 -2.26
N VAL A 945 5.34 -21.87 -1.36
CA VAL A 945 4.26 -20.96 -1.74
C VAL A 945 4.87 -19.68 -2.31
N ARG A 946 4.65 -19.43 -3.61
CA ARG A 946 5.15 -18.29 -4.36
C ARG A 946 4.23 -17.99 -5.54
N PHE A 947 4.23 -16.76 -6.04
CA PHE A 947 3.38 -16.32 -7.16
C PHE A 947 4.15 -15.46 -8.15
N SER A 948 3.70 -15.38 -9.40
CA SER A 948 4.28 -14.50 -10.41
C SER A 948 3.82 -13.06 -10.15
N ASP A 949 4.74 -12.12 -10.01
CA ASP A 949 4.40 -10.72 -9.83
C ASP A 949 4.55 -9.92 -11.12
N THR A 950 3.43 -9.68 -11.80
CA THR A 950 3.41 -8.85 -13.02
C THR A 950 3.69 -7.36 -12.77
N ALA A 951 3.55 -6.86 -11.53
CA ALA A 951 3.86 -5.48 -11.18
C ALA A 951 5.35 -5.27 -10.87
N LEU A 952 6.06 -6.33 -10.45
CA LEU A 952 7.51 -6.32 -10.18
C LEU A 952 8.19 -7.47 -10.94
N PRO A 953 8.31 -7.35 -12.28
CA PRO A 953 8.79 -8.45 -13.13
C PRO A 953 10.22 -8.89 -12.78
N ILE A 954 11.03 -8.05 -12.11
CA ILE A 954 12.38 -8.41 -11.64
C ILE A 954 12.40 -9.60 -10.68
N LEU A 955 11.36 -9.84 -9.88
CA LEU A 955 11.42 -10.85 -8.82
C LEU A 955 11.38 -12.29 -9.31
N HIS A 956 10.95 -12.53 -10.56
CA HIS A 956 10.56 -13.85 -11.10
C HIS A 956 9.36 -14.45 -10.36
N TYR A 957 9.53 -14.72 -9.06
CA TYR A 957 8.48 -15.07 -8.13
C TYR A 957 8.54 -14.18 -6.89
N ALA A 958 7.37 -13.78 -6.41
CA ALA A 958 7.19 -13.10 -5.15
C ALA A 958 6.63 -14.06 -4.09
N TYR A 959 6.76 -13.65 -2.83
CA TYR A 959 6.38 -14.36 -1.64
C TYR A 959 5.60 -13.44 -0.70
N LEU A 960 5.00 -14.02 0.35
CA LEU A 960 4.44 -13.27 1.46
C LEU A 960 5.30 -13.46 2.72
N ASN A 961 5.64 -12.36 3.38
CA ASN A 961 6.37 -12.39 4.65
C ASN A 961 5.45 -12.78 5.81
N GLU A 962 5.97 -12.78 7.04
CA GLU A 962 5.20 -13.14 8.24
C GLU A 962 4.02 -12.19 8.52
N LYS A 963 4.05 -10.96 7.99
CA LYS A 963 2.96 -9.97 8.04
C LYS A 963 1.99 -10.10 6.86
N MET A 964 2.14 -11.13 6.03
CA MET A 964 1.36 -11.35 4.81
C MET A 964 1.48 -10.23 3.77
N LEU A 965 2.57 -9.46 3.85
CA LEU A 965 2.92 -8.43 2.88
C LEU A 965 3.86 -9.01 1.82
N HIS A 966 3.82 -8.40 0.65
CA HIS A 966 4.66 -8.74 -0.49
C HIS A 966 6.16 -8.72 -0.11
N SER A 967 6.88 -9.76 -0.50
CA SER A 967 8.29 -9.97 -0.18
C SER A 967 9.01 -10.70 -1.33
N PRO A 968 10.25 -10.31 -1.67
CA PRO A 968 11.07 -11.08 -2.60
C PRO A 968 11.69 -12.34 -1.96
N TRP A 969 11.53 -12.51 -0.64
CA TRP A 969 12.21 -13.56 0.12
C TRP A 969 11.28 -14.72 0.49
N PRO A 970 11.71 -15.98 0.27
CA PRO A 970 10.92 -17.16 0.61
C PRO A 970 10.84 -17.35 2.12
N ASN A 971 9.68 -17.82 2.59
CA ASN A 971 9.42 -17.99 4.01
C ASN A 971 9.67 -19.44 4.48
N SER A 972 9.04 -20.42 3.83
CA SER A 972 8.97 -21.78 4.37
C SER A 972 8.82 -22.85 3.29
N MET A 973 9.50 -23.98 3.49
CA MET A 973 9.23 -25.25 2.80
C MET A 973 9.76 -26.39 3.68
N VAL A 974 8.90 -27.33 4.05
CA VAL A 974 9.25 -28.49 4.87
C VAL A 974 9.67 -29.66 3.98
N VAL A 975 10.73 -30.34 4.35
CA VAL A 975 11.17 -31.61 3.75
C VAL A 975 11.20 -32.70 4.82
N ASN A 976 10.93 -33.93 4.39
CA ASN A 976 11.02 -35.14 5.18
C ASN A 976 12.19 -35.98 4.71
N TYR A 977 12.86 -36.66 5.63
CA TYR A 977 13.86 -37.67 5.35
C TYR A 977 13.79 -38.79 6.37
N ASP A 978 14.22 -39.98 5.97
CA ASP A 978 14.16 -41.16 6.82
C ASP A 978 15.45 -41.29 7.66
N VAL A 979 15.31 -41.85 8.85
CA VAL A 979 16.43 -42.13 9.75
C VAL A 979 16.55 -43.64 9.96
N ALA A 980 17.78 -44.14 10.04
CA ALA A 980 18.04 -45.54 10.34
C ALA A 980 17.41 -45.93 11.70
N LYS A 981 16.93 -47.18 11.78
CA LYS A 981 16.39 -47.75 13.02
C LYS A 981 17.43 -47.87 14.11
#